data_AF-A0A2V8UKD7-F1
#
_entry.id   AF-A0A2V8UKD7-F1
#
_cell.length_a   1.000
_cell.length_b   1.000
_cell.length_c   1.000
_cell.angle_alpha   90.00
_cell.angle_beta   90.00
_cell.angle_gamma   90.00
#
_symmetry.space_group_name_H-M   'P 1'
#
loop_
_entity.id
_entity.type
_entity.pdbx_description
1 polymer ?
#
loop_
_entity_poly.entity_id
_entity_poly.type
_entity_poly.pdbx_seq_one_letter_code
_entity_poly.pdbx_strand_id
1 'polypeptide(L)'
;MRVLIETVATVLSTARGPAKLAVENPIRWDENRCLPRGVAAALAALSFSQPSTDLLRSLTEADWHSALAFLDRAGLTLIFCANFAELLPPWLRERFERNLAGNTKRLDRLRSSVDEIGRLFHNRGIEYLLLKGFSQEVDYVADARLRVQYDIDLFAPAGSLMAAREALRDLGYEPISGTDQLPIDHLAPMIRKTTWQWRGDYFDPDIPGPVDLHFRFWDAGTERLDAPGIDAFWDRQVERENVTVLDPRDRLGYAALHSLRHLLRASVRVSHIYEIAYFLEHQADNEQFWTGWHELHSEPLRKLESISFRFAAEWFGCRVASAVQEEISRLSEDVSEWFERDAAAPVEALFHPNKRELWLHFALLDSAHDRRAVFLRRVFPSTLPPPIEASLTPARRITPWMRLRQRLKYAAHVADRGRYHTRTLPAVLWQGLHWKVRASGLTRPFWIFLGAASLYNLGVSIFFLLYNLFLLERGYREDLLGTITAAFSMGNIAGVIPAASLAHWFGLKRAVQICFIGTAAALLLRVTVVAEPALLTTAFLGGLCFSIWAVSVSPAVAALTSERSRPAGFSILFGSGIGLGIVGGLIGGRLPGWIAAADSAISPLHAKQLALGTTSALALMAMWPLAKLALDAPVAREARTYPRDPFVVRFLAAMAVWAFATGALNPLFNAYLSRQFHLAVEKIGLVFSLSQAAEVAAVLMAPVLLRKAGLVRGVAATQLVTALSLALLAGGPAVFAAVILYAGYTSFQYMTEPGTYALLMNRVAPVERSGASALNFLVLFLAQALSASIAGAVVARFGYAPMLAGASIAAAAASLLFWRLLRKFES
;
A
#
# COMPACT_ATOMS: atom_id res chain seq x y z
N MET A 1 -48.33 7.89 0.65
CA MET A 1 -46.95 8.23 1.06
C MET A 1 -46.71 7.92 2.55
N ARG A 2 -47.52 8.42 3.50
CA ARG A 2 -47.46 8.00 4.93
C ARG A 2 -47.60 6.49 5.14
N VAL A 3 -48.57 5.85 4.48
CA VAL A 3 -48.77 4.38 4.54
C VAL A 3 -47.60 3.62 3.94
N LEU A 4 -46.93 4.16 2.91
CA LEU A 4 -45.75 3.53 2.31
C LEU A 4 -44.52 3.62 3.24
N ILE A 5 -44.39 4.74 3.96
CA ILE A 5 -43.34 4.96 4.97
C ILE A 5 -43.61 4.07 6.21
N GLU A 6 -44.85 3.96 6.67
CA GLU A 6 -45.23 3.04 7.76
C GLU A 6 -45.07 1.58 7.36
N THR A 7 -45.40 1.20 6.13
CA THR A 7 -45.22 -0.18 5.65
C THR A 7 -43.74 -0.52 5.49
N VAL A 8 -42.89 0.40 5.01
CA VAL A 8 -41.44 0.20 4.94
C VAL A 8 -40.81 0.18 6.34
N ALA A 9 -41.26 1.02 7.27
CA ALA A 9 -40.82 0.99 8.67
C ALA A 9 -41.25 -0.30 9.40
N THR A 10 -42.45 -0.80 9.09
CA THR A 10 -42.98 -2.04 9.68
C THR A 10 -42.26 -3.27 9.10
N VAL A 11 -41.97 -3.29 7.80
CA VAL A 11 -41.19 -4.36 7.13
C VAL A 11 -39.71 -4.34 7.54
N LEU A 12 -39.13 -3.18 7.84
CA LEU A 12 -37.79 -3.07 8.44
C LEU A 12 -37.81 -3.49 9.93
N SER A 13 -38.92 -3.31 10.65
CA SER A 13 -39.06 -3.78 12.04
C SER A 13 -39.26 -5.30 12.16
N THR A 14 -39.93 -5.92 11.17
CA THR A 14 -40.18 -7.38 11.14
C THR A 14 -39.02 -8.21 10.57
N ALA A 15 -37.94 -7.56 10.09
CA ALA A 15 -36.71 -8.22 9.67
C ALA A 15 -35.75 -8.55 10.83
N ARG A 16 -36.15 -8.35 12.08
CA ARG A 16 -35.35 -8.71 13.26
C ARG A 16 -35.54 -10.20 13.57
N GLY A 17 -34.79 -11.03 12.87
CA GLY A 17 -34.65 -12.45 13.23
C GLY A 17 -34.00 -12.63 14.62
N PRO A 18 -34.09 -13.83 15.22
CA PRO A 18 -33.47 -14.13 16.51
C PRO A 18 -31.95 -13.91 16.46
N ALA A 19 -31.32 -13.71 17.62
CA ALA A 19 -29.87 -13.57 17.71
C ALA A 19 -29.16 -14.77 17.07
N LYS A 20 -28.07 -14.49 16.35
CA LYS A 20 -27.28 -15.49 15.61
C LYS A 20 -25.81 -15.28 15.88
N LEU A 21 -25.00 -16.27 15.52
CA LEU A 21 -23.56 -16.09 15.42
C LEU A 21 -23.27 -14.98 14.41
N ALA A 22 -22.40 -14.05 14.79
CA ALA A 22 -22.10 -12.92 13.91
C ALA A 22 -21.33 -13.35 12.65
N VAL A 23 -20.52 -14.39 12.82
CA VAL A 23 -19.66 -14.98 11.82
C VAL A 23 -19.94 -16.47 11.84
N GLU A 24 -20.22 -17.05 10.67
CA GLU A 24 -20.58 -18.47 10.56
C GLU A 24 -19.47 -19.40 11.07
N ASN A 25 -18.20 -18.99 10.89
CA ASN A 25 -17.02 -19.74 11.31
C ASN A 25 -16.06 -18.82 12.07
N PRO A 26 -16.16 -18.72 13.41
CA PRO A 26 -15.18 -18.00 14.21
C PRO A 26 -13.80 -18.67 14.13
N ILE A 27 -12.76 -17.95 14.56
CA ILE A 27 -11.37 -18.42 14.49
C ILE A 27 -11.20 -19.69 15.32
N ARG A 28 -10.71 -20.75 14.65
CA ARG A 28 -10.31 -22.00 15.30
C ARG A 28 -8.89 -21.89 15.83
N TRP A 29 -8.75 -21.39 17.05
CA TRP A 29 -7.46 -21.18 17.70
C TRP A 29 -6.64 -22.47 17.86
N ASP A 30 -7.30 -23.60 18.03
CA ASP A 30 -6.72 -24.95 18.10
C ASP A 30 -5.99 -25.37 16.82
N GLU A 31 -6.37 -24.82 15.66
CA GLU A 31 -5.75 -25.09 14.36
C GLU A 31 -4.67 -24.05 13.99
N ASN A 32 -4.54 -22.96 14.76
CA ASN A 32 -3.61 -21.88 14.48
C ASN A 32 -2.16 -22.26 14.82
N ARG A 33 -1.38 -22.53 13.79
CA ARG A 33 0.04 -22.94 13.90
C ARG A 33 1.00 -21.81 14.30
N CYS A 34 0.56 -20.57 14.28
CA CYS A 34 1.36 -19.41 14.71
C CYS A 34 1.39 -19.26 16.24
N LEU A 35 0.58 -20.02 16.98
CA LEU A 35 0.48 -19.94 18.43
C LEU A 35 1.13 -21.17 19.09
N PRO A 36 1.77 -21.00 20.26
CA PRO A 36 2.15 -22.14 21.10
C PRO A 36 0.91 -22.97 21.47
N ARG A 37 1.06 -24.30 21.54
CA ARG A 37 -0.04 -25.24 21.77
C ARG A 37 -0.87 -24.91 23.01
N GLY A 38 -0.23 -24.56 24.13
CA GLY A 38 -0.94 -24.16 25.35
C GLY A 38 -1.77 -22.89 25.20
N VAL A 39 -1.29 -21.92 24.40
CA VAL A 39 -2.00 -20.65 24.14
C VAL A 39 -3.21 -20.88 23.23
N ALA A 40 -3.00 -21.64 22.15
CA ALA A 40 -4.06 -22.07 21.24
C ALA A 40 -5.19 -22.79 21.99
N ALA A 41 -4.84 -23.75 22.85
CA ALA A 41 -5.81 -24.49 23.66
C ALA A 41 -6.56 -23.58 24.66
N ALA A 42 -5.87 -22.64 25.30
CA ALA A 42 -6.51 -21.73 26.24
C ALA A 42 -7.52 -20.78 25.57
N LEU A 43 -7.19 -20.23 24.39
CA LEU A 43 -8.10 -19.38 23.63
C LEU A 43 -9.27 -20.18 23.03
N ALA A 44 -9.02 -21.38 22.51
CA ALA A 44 -10.06 -22.26 21.97
C ALA A 44 -11.09 -22.68 23.03
N ALA A 45 -10.64 -22.89 24.27
CA ALA A 45 -11.53 -23.20 25.39
C ALA A 45 -12.46 -22.01 25.75
N LEU A 46 -11.98 -20.77 25.61
CA LEU A 46 -12.75 -19.56 25.92
C LEU A 46 -13.82 -19.18 24.88
N SER A 47 -13.99 -19.96 23.81
CA SER A 47 -15.04 -19.76 22.82
C SER A 47 -16.43 -20.00 23.41
N PHE A 48 -17.38 -19.10 23.15
CA PHE A 48 -18.77 -19.21 23.61
C PHE A 48 -19.59 -20.22 22.79
N SER A 49 -19.35 -20.31 21.49
CA SER A 49 -20.13 -21.20 20.60
C SER A 49 -19.54 -22.60 20.44
N GLN A 50 -18.21 -22.73 20.48
CA GLN A 50 -17.51 -24.00 20.28
C GLN A 50 -16.33 -24.13 21.26
N PRO A 51 -16.58 -24.19 22.59
CA PRO A 51 -15.51 -24.34 23.57
C PRO A 51 -14.78 -25.68 23.39
N SER A 52 -13.50 -25.63 23.03
CA SER A 52 -12.66 -26.83 22.87
C SER A 52 -11.81 -27.07 24.12
N THR A 53 -12.21 -28.04 24.95
CA THR A 53 -11.52 -28.37 26.21
C THR A 53 -10.64 -29.63 26.14
N ASP A 54 -10.75 -30.41 25.05
CA ASP A 54 -10.02 -31.68 24.89
C ASP A 54 -8.50 -31.47 24.90
N LEU A 55 -8.04 -30.38 24.28
CA LEU A 55 -6.61 -30.06 24.24
C LEU A 55 -6.05 -29.75 25.63
N LEU A 56 -6.83 -29.14 26.53
CA LEU A 56 -6.40 -28.77 27.89
C LEU A 56 -5.95 -29.99 28.70
N ARG A 57 -6.65 -31.13 28.53
CA ARG A 57 -6.32 -32.39 29.23
C ARG A 57 -5.00 -33.01 28.77
N SER A 58 -4.55 -32.67 27.57
CA SER A 58 -3.34 -33.21 26.94
C SER A 58 -2.12 -32.29 27.05
N LEU A 59 -2.27 -31.13 27.70
CA LEU A 59 -1.18 -30.15 27.81
C LEU A 59 -0.08 -30.65 28.75
N THR A 60 1.16 -30.49 28.31
CA THR A 60 2.32 -30.72 29.17
C THR A 60 2.48 -29.56 30.17
N GLU A 61 3.30 -29.75 31.19
CA GLU A 61 3.62 -28.67 32.14
C GLU A 61 4.26 -27.46 31.46
N ALA A 62 5.12 -27.68 30.45
CA ALA A 62 5.70 -26.62 29.63
C ALA A 62 4.64 -25.85 28.82
N ASP A 63 3.64 -26.55 28.27
CA ASP A 63 2.51 -25.92 27.58
C ASP A 63 1.70 -25.04 28.53
N TRP A 64 1.45 -25.50 29.76
CA TRP A 64 0.77 -24.72 30.80
C TRP A 64 1.54 -23.46 31.19
N HIS A 65 2.87 -23.55 31.36
CA HIS A 65 3.70 -22.36 31.61
C HIS A 65 3.62 -21.35 30.46
N SER A 66 3.66 -21.82 29.21
CA SER A 66 3.49 -20.95 28.03
C SER A 66 2.10 -20.32 27.99
N ALA A 67 1.05 -21.08 28.26
CA ALA A 67 -0.33 -20.59 28.30
C ALA A 67 -0.48 -19.50 29.35
N LEU A 68 0.04 -19.72 30.56
CA LEU A 68 -0.09 -18.76 31.66
C LEU A 68 0.71 -17.49 31.44
N ALA A 69 1.92 -17.59 30.87
CA ALA A 69 2.70 -16.41 30.51
C ALA A 69 1.93 -15.49 29.52
N PHE A 70 1.15 -16.09 28.62
CA PHE A 70 0.25 -15.36 27.74
C PHE A 70 -0.98 -14.84 28.49
N LEU A 71 -1.72 -15.70 29.20
CA LEU A 71 -2.96 -15.36 29.90
C LEU A 71 -2.76 -14.22 30.92
N ASP A 72 -1.62 -14.22 31.63
CA ASP A 72 -1.29 -13.18 32.62
C ASP A 72 -1.14 -11.82 31.94
N ARG A 73 -0.43 -11.77 30.80
CA ARG A 73 -0.23 -10.55 29.99
C ARG A 73 -1.51 -10.12 29.29
N ALA A 74 -2.31 -11.09 28.85
CA ALA A 74 -3.57 -10.89 28.16
C ALA A 74 -4.70 -10.46 29.10
N GLY A 75 -4.53 -10.57 30.42
CA GLY A 75 -5.54 -10.25 31.43
C GLY A 75 -6.65 -11.31 31.55
N LEU A 76 -6.38 -12.54 31.13
CA LEU A 76 -7.38 -13.61 31.02
C LEU A 76 -7.25 -14.70 32.10
N THR A 77 -6.16 -14.72 32.89
CA THR A 77 -5.87 -15.84 33.81
C THR A 77 -7.01 -16.15 34.78
N LEU A 78 -7.57 -15.13 35.45
CA LEU A 78 -8.63 -15.36 36.43
C LEU A 78 -9.93 -15.85 35.76
N ILE A 79 -10.31 -15.25 34.64
CA ILE A 79 -11.47 -15.65 33.83
C ILE A 79 -11.31 -17.11 33.36
N PHE A 80 -10.15 -17.43 32.79
CA PHE A 80 -9.84 -18.77 32.30
C PHE A 80 -9.89 -19.80 33.44
N CYS A 81 -9.21 -19.52 34.56
CA CYS A 81 -9.14 -20.47 35.66
C CYS A 81 -10.50 -20.67 36.36
N ALA A 82 -11.33 -19.62 36.46
CA ALA A 82 -12.67 -19.74 37.02
C ALA A 82 -13.58 -20.63 36.16
N ASN A 83 -13.52 -20.50 34.83
CA ASN A 83 -14.37 -21.27 33.92
C ASN A 83 -13.96 -22.74 33.78
N PHE A 84 -12.69 -23.08 34.03
CA PHE A 84 -12.15 -24.42 33.76
C PHE A 84 -11.50 -25.08 34.98
N ALA A 85 -11.86 -24.66 36.20
CA ALA A 85 -11.23 -25.08 37.46
C ALA A 85 -11.06 -26.61 37.59
N GLU A 86 -12.04 -27.39 37.14
CA GLU A 86 -12.03 -28.86 37.20
C GLU A 86 -10.98 -29.51 36.29
N LEU A 87 -10.59 -28.84 35.20
CA LEU A 87 -9.62 -29.32 34.22
C LEU A 87 -8.18 -28.90 34.54
N LEU A 88 -7.98 -28.07 35.58
CA LEU A 88 -6.67 -27.53 35.93
C LEU A 88 -5.85 -28.50 36.80
N PRO A 89 -4.53 -28.60 36.56
CA PRO A 89 -3.61 -29.27 37.47
C PRO A 89 -3.70 -28.69 38.90
N PRO A 90 -3.45 -29.50 39.96
CA PRO A 90 -3.57 -29.04 41.35
C PRO A 90 -2.77 -27.77 41.68
N TRP A 91 -1.51 -27.70 41.24
CA TRP A 91 -0.65 -26.53 41.46
C TRP A 91 -1.20 -25.24 40.82
N LEU A 92 -1.97 -25.37 39.73
CA LEU A 92 -2.57 -24.24 39.04
C LEU A 92 -3.83 -23.75 39.74
N ARG A 93 -4.59 -24.65 40.37
CA ARG A 93 -5.71 -24.27 41.25
C ARG A 93 -5.22 -23.49 42.47
N GLU A 94 -4.16 -23.95 43.12
CA GLU A 94 -3.53 -23.22 44.24
C GLU A 94 -3.00 -21.85 43.80
N ARG A 95 -2.46 -21.75 42.58
CA ARG A 95 -2.06 -20.47 42.00
C ARG A 95 -3.27 -19.56 41.74
N PHE A 96 -4.35 -20.09 41.19
CA PHE A 96 -5.57 -19.35 40.94
C PHE A 96 -6.16 -18.76 42.22
N GLU A 97 -6.29 -19.55 43.29
CA GLU A 97 -6.81 -19.06 44.58
C GLU A 97 -5.97 -17.91 45.14
N ARG A 98 -4.64 -18.04 45.10
CA ARG A 98 -3.72 -16.96 45.51
C ARG A 98 -3.87 -15.71 44.66
N ASN A 99 -3.93 -15.87 43.34
CA ASN A 99 -4.08 -14.76 42.39
C ASN A 99 -5.44 -14.06 42.57
N LEU A 100 -6.51 -14.82 42.77
CA LEU A 100 -7.85 -14.30 43.00
C LEU A 100 -7.92 -13.51 44.32
N ALA A 101 -7.32 -14.04 45.39
CA ALA A 101 -7.23 -13.34 46.67
C ALA A 101 -6.41 -12.05 46.56
N GLY A 102 -5.30 -12.07 45.83
CA GLY A 102 -4.47 -10.88 45.54
C GLY A 102 -5.23 -9.83 44.74
N ASN A 103 -5.88 -10.23 43.64
CA ASN A 103 -6.68 -9.33 42.81
C ASN A 103 -7.87 -8.75 43.58
N THR A 104 -8.57 -9.55 44.39
CA THR A 104 -9.69 -9.08 45.22
C THR A 104 -9.23 -7.96 46.16
N LYS A 105 -8.13 -8.17 46.90
CA LYS A 105 -7.55 -7.14 47.77
C LYS A 105 -7.14 -5.88 47.00
N ARG A 106 -6.66 -6.04 45.75
CA ARG A 106 -6.32 -4.90 44.90
C ARG A 106 -7.55 -4.11 44.48
N LEU A 107 -8.61 -4.80 44.05
CA LEU A 107 -9.88 -4.17 43.68
C LEU A 107 -10.47 -3.39 44.85
N ASP A 108 -10.41 -3.92 46.09
CA ASP A 108 -10.85 -3.21 47.29
C ASP A 108 -10.08 -1.90 47.51
N ARG A 109 -8.76 -1.91 47.30
CA ARG A 109 -7.90 -0.71 47.41
C ARG A 109 -8.16 0.31 46.31
N LEU A 110 -8.36 -0.16 45.07
CA LEU A 110 -8.72 0.70 43.95
C LEU A 110 -10.10 1.33 44.17
N ARG A 111 -11.08 0.57 44.66
CA ARG A 111 -12.41 1.08 45.00
C ARG A 111 -12.34 2.12 46.11
N SER A 112 -11.58 1.85 47.16
CA SER A 112 -11.31 2.83 48.23
C SER A 112 -10.67 4.12 47.69
N SER A 113 -9.80 4.01 46.68
CA SER A 113 -9.17 5.17 46.03
C SER A 113 -10.18 5.94 45.17
N VAL A 114 -11.07 5.26 44.45
CA VAL A 114 -12.17 5.91 43.71
C VAL A 114 -13.12 6.64 44.65
N ASP A 115 -13.48 6.05 45.79
CA ASP A 115 -14.34 6.69 46.79
C ASP A 115 -13.68 7.90 47.46
N GLU A 116 -12.35 7.85 47.68
CA GLU A 116 -11.57 8.97 48.20
C GLU A 116 -11.51 10.13 47.18
N ILE A 117 -11.18 9.82 45.92
CA ILE A 117 -11.12 10.80 44.83
C ILE A 117 -12.51 11.41 44.61
N GLY A 118 -13.55 10.57 44.54
CA GLY A 118 -14.91 10.99 44.29
C GLY A 118 -15.46 11.92 45.37
N ARG A 119 -15.19 11.63 46.65
CA ARG A 119 -15.54 12.53 47.76
C ARG A 119 -14.84 13.88 47.65
N LEU A 120 -13.55 13.89 47.31
CA LEU A 120 -12.82 15.16 47.14
C LEU A 120 -13.34 15.97 45.96
N PHE A 121 -13.64 15.31 44.84
CA PHE A 121 -14.15 15.97 43.64
C PHE A 121 -15.55 16.55 43.90
N HIS A 122 -16.43 15.77 44.54
CA HIS A 122 -17.75 16.25 44.96
C HIS A 122 -17.66 17.47 45.88
N ASN A 123 -16.80 17.42 46.91
CA ASN A 123 -16.60 18.54 47.85
C ASN A 123 -16.06 19.81 47.18
N ARG A 124 -15.38 19.68 46.04
CA ARG A 124 -14.82 20.81 45.27
C ARG A 124 -15.68 21.21 44.07
N GLY A 125 -16.83 20.58 43.87
CA GLY A 125 -17.68 20.80 42.68
C GLY A 125 -16.97 20.47 41.36
N ILE A 126 -16.04 19.52 41.38
CA ILE A 126 -15.31 19.07 40.19
C ILE A 126 -16.18 18.04 39.46
N GLU A 127 -16.58 18.36 38.24
CA GLU A 127 -17.32 17.44 37.39
C GLU A 127 -16.40 16.36 36.83
N TYR A 128 -16.83 15.10 36.93
CA TYR A 128 -16.10 13.95 36.42
C TYR A 128 -17.03 12.77 36.19
N LEU A 129 -16.56 11.80 35.41
CA LEU A 129 -17.19 10.48 35.31
C LEU A 129 -16.13 9.37 35.30
N LEU A 130 -16.54 8.17 35.73
CA LEU A 130 -15.73 6.97 35.65
C LEU A 130 -15.97 6.29 34.28
N LEU A 131 -14.93 6.25 33.45
CA LEU A 131 -15.02 5.74 32.08
C LEU A 131 -15.05 4.21 32.05
N LYS A 132 -14.07 3.61 32.71
CA LYS A 132 -13.77 2.18 32.65
C LYS A 132 -13.42 1.69 34.04
N GLY A 133 -13.50 0.37 34.24
CA GLY A 133 -13.13 -0.24 35.49
C GLY A 133 -14.36 -0.75 36.20
N PHE A 134 -14.66 -0.15 37.35
CA PHE A 134 -15.87 -0.42 38.12
C PHE A 134 -17.16 -0.14 37.35
N SER A 135 -17.11 0.68 36.28
CA SER A 135 -18.27 0.87 35.39
C SER A 135 -18.66 -0.38 34.60
N GLN A 136 -17.78 -1.39 34.48
CA GLN A 136 -17.95 -2.57 33.62
C GLN A 136 -18.21 -3.88 34.38
N GLU A 137 -18.39 -3.86 35.71
CA GLU A 137 -18.34 -5.09 36.52
C GLU A 137 -19.51 -6.06 36.34
N VAL A 138 -20.72 -5.56 36.12
CA VAL A 138 -21.94 -6.40 36.17
C VAL A 138 -22.34 -6.93 34.79
N ASP A 139 -21.83 -6.32 33.71
CA ASP A 139 -22.30 -6.59 32.35
C ASP A 139 -21.21 -7.18 31.42
N TYR A 140 -19.93 -7.15 31.83
CA TYR A 140 -18.78 -7.52 30.97
C TYR A 140 -18.00 -8.74 31.48
N VAL A 141 -18.26 -9.18 32.72
CA VAL A 141 -17.63 -10.36 33.32
C VAL A 141 -18.63 -11.06 34.25
N ALA A 142 -18.48 -12.37 34.43
CA ALA A 142 -19.37 -13.15 35.30
C ALA A 142 -19.24 -12.81 36.79
N ASP A 143 -18.05 -12.38 37.23
CA ASP A 143 -17.77 -11.93 38.59
C ASP A 143 -16.73 -10.82 38.53
N ALA A 144 -17.02 -9.68 39.16
CA ALA A 144 -16.16 -8.51 39.23
C ALA A 144 -14.72 -8.84 39.69
N ARG A 145 -14.56 -9.84 40.59
CA ARG A 145 -13.26 -10.28 41.12
C ARG A 145 -12.36 -10.95 40.07
N LEU A 146 -12.94 -11.41 38.96
CA LEU A 146 -12.18 -12.03 37.86
C LEU A 146 -11.57 -10.98 36.92
N ARG A 147 -12.06 -9.73 36.97
CA ARG A 147 -11.54 -8.66 36.14
C ARG A 147 -10.26 -8.09 36.73
N VAL A 148 -9.23 -8.01 35.89
CA VAL A 148 -7.90 -7.54 36.30
C VAL A 148 -7.77 -6.07 35.94
N GLN A 149 -7.96 -5.19 36.93
CA GLN A 149 -7.83 -3.74 36.78
C GLN A 149 -6.49 -3.25 37.36
N TYR A 150 -5.82 -2.37 36.61
CA TYR A 150 -4.53 -1.79 37.01
C TYR A 150 -4.63 -0.28 37.26
N ASP A 151 -5.54 0.40 36.58
CA ASP A 151 -5.66 1.85 36.47
C ASP A 151 -7.09 2.32 36.78
N ILE A 152 -7.24 3.62 37.06
CA ILE A 152 -8.52 4.30 37.24
C ILE A 152 -8.66 5.32 36.11
N ASP A 153 -9.55 5.06 35.16
CA ASP A 153 -9.83 5.95 34.04
C ASP A 153 -10.98 6.91 34.39
N LEU A 154 -10.66 8.18 34.59
CA LEU A 154 -11.64 9.24 34.83
C LEU A 154 -11.69 10.16 33.62
N PHE A 155 -12.89 10.60 33.23
CA PHE A 155 -13.05 11.71 32.30
C PHE A 155 -13.41 12.96 33.07
N ALA A 156 -12.75 14.07 32.73
CA ALA A 156 -13.09 15.39 33.23
C ALA A 156 -13.21 16.36 32.05
N PRO A 157 -14.32 17.13 31.94
CA PRO A 157 -14.46 18.14 30.89
C PRO A 157 -13.40 19.23 31.05
N ALA A 158 -13.14 19.98 29.96
CA ALA A 158 -12.05 20.95 29.91
C ALA A 158 -12.06 21.98 31.06
N GLY A 159 -13.25 22.38 31.55
CA GLY A 159 -13.40 23.29 32.69
C GLY A 159 -12.97 22.71 34.03
N SER A 160 -13.11 21.40 34.22
CA SER A 160 -12.83 20.70 35.48
C SER A 160 -11.47 19.99 35.48
N LEU A 161 -10.84 19.82 34.32
CA LEU A 161 -9.63 19.00 34.13
C LEU A 161 -8.45 19.44 34.99
N MET A 162 -8.13 20.75 35.04
CA MET A 162 -7.00 21.24 35.85
C MET A 162 -7.31 21.19 37.35
N ALA A 163 -8.56 21.46 37.73
CA ALA A 163 -9.00 21.34 39.13
C ALA A 163 -8.93 19.88 39.61
N ALA A 164 -9.34 18.93 38.77
CA ALA A 164 -9.22 17.48 39.02
C ALA A 164 -7.75 17.07 39.20
N ARG A 165 -6.86 17.55 38.33
CA ARG A 165 -5.41 17.30 38.44
C ARG A 165 -4.84 17.82 39.76
N GLU A 166 -5.19 19.03 40.17
CA GLU A 166 -4.69 19.60 41.43
C GLU A 166 -5.28 18.88 42.65
N ALA A 167 -6.55 18.50 42.61
CA ALA A 167 -7.17 17.68 43.65
C ALA A 167 -6.47 16.31 43.80
N LEU A 168 -6.07 15.66 42.70
CA LEU A 168 -5.26 14.44 42.76
C LEU A 168 -3.88 14.70 43.39
N ARG A 169 -3.24 15.84 43.13
CA ARG A 169 -1.97 16.21 43.78
C ARG A 169 -2.12 16.37 45.29
N ASP A 170 -3.22 16.97 45.75
CA ASP A 170 -3.52 17.11 47.17
C ASP A 170 -3.73 15.74 47.85
N LEU A 171 -4.21 14.74 47.10
CA LEU A 171 -4.31 13.35 47.53
C LEU A 171 -2.98 12.57 47.43
N GLY A 172 -1.87 13.24 47.10
CA GLY A 172 -0.54 12.64 47.00
C GLY A 172 -0.24 11.92 45.69
N TYR A 173 -1.04 12.14 44.63
CA TYR A 173 -0.73 11.63 43.30
C TYR A 173 0.25 12.57 42.58
N GLU A 174 1.27 11.98 41.95
CA GLU A 174 2.26 12.71 41.16
C GLU A 174 2.24 12.24 39.70
N PRO A 175 2.49 13.13 38.72
CA PRO A 175 2.58 12.71 37.32
C PRO A 175 3.76 11.77 37.09
N ILE A 176 3.53 10.73 36.30
CA ILE A 176 4.56 9.79 35.83
C ILE A 176 5.50 10.54 34.86
N SER A 177 6.77 10.73 35.25
CA SER A 177 7.72 11.49 34.41
C SER A 177 8.01 10.79 33.08
N GLY A 178 8.01 11.57 31.99
CA GLY A 178 8.35 11.08 30.64
C GLY A 178 7.16 10.63 29.79
N THR A 179 5.93 10.68 30.33
CA THR A 179 4.68 10.55 29.56
C THR A 179 4.16 11.90 29.08
N ASP A 180 4.85 13.00 29.42
CA ASP A 180 4.45 14.39 29.16
C ASP A 180 4.48 14.79 27.67
N GLN A 181 5.14 13.99 26.82
CA GLN A 181 5.55 14.48 25.50
C GLN A 181 4.41 14.64 24.49
N LEU A 182 3.24 14.00 24.65
CA LEU A 182 2.07 14.18 23.79
C LEU A 182 0.81 13.62 24.52
N PRO A 183 0.03 14.40 25.29
CA PRO A 183 -1.26 13.93 25.79
C PRO A 183 -2.20 13.72 24.60
N ILE A 184 -2.42 12.45 24.25
CA ILE A 184 -3.23 12.03 23.10
C ILE A 184 -4.72 12.26 23.44
N ASP A 185 -5.16 11.68 24.56
CA ASP A 185 -6.54 11.72 25.05
C ASP A 185 -6.65 11.92 26.57
N HIS A 186 -5.55 11.71 27.29
CA HIS A 186 -5.45 11.91 28.73
C HIS A 186 -4.19 12.71 29.10
N LEU A 187 -4.22 13.37 30.26
CA LEU A 187 -3.03 13.97 30.86
C LEU A 187 -2.02 12.89 31.26
N ALA A 188 -0.78 13.27 31.54
CA ALA A 188 0.22 12.37 32.08
C ALA A 188 -0.38 11.58 33.27
N PRO A 189 -0.39 10.23 33.21
CA PRO A 189 -0.92 9.38 34.27
C PRO A 189 -0.43 9.80 35.65
N MET A 190 -1.32 9.85 36.63
CA MET A 190 -1.02 10.29 37.98
C MET A 190 -0.95 9.11 38.92
N ILE A 191 0.11 8.98 39.72
CA ILE A 191 0.32 7.81 40.58
C ILE A 191 0.76 8.22 41.98
N ARG A 192 0.26 7.52 43.00
CA ARG A 192 0.83 7.58 44.35
C ARG A 192 2.14 6.80 44.35
N LYS A 193 3.27 7.50 44.42
CA LYS A 193 4.60 6.86 44.40
C LYS A 193 4.80 6.03 45.66
N THR A 194 5.18 4.77 45.49
CA THR A 194 5.43 3.83 46.60
C THR A 194 6.85 3.26 46.51
N THR A 195 7.22 2.42 47.47
CA THR A 195 8.46 1.61 47.41
C THR A 195 8.28 0.29 46.66
N TRP A 196 7.12 0.08 46.05
CA TRP A 196 6.82 -1.15 45.32
C TRP A 196 7.74 -1.32 44.11
N GLN A 197 8.08 -2.56 43.81
CA GLN A 197 8.91 -2.93 42.66
C GLN A 197 8.29 -4.15 41.98
N TRP A 198 8.32 -4.18 40.65
CA TRP A 198 7.83 -5.31 39.88
C TRP A 198 8.61 -6.59 40.20
N ARG A 199 7.90 -7.62 40.67
CA ARG A 199 8.44 -8.95 41.00
C ARG A 199 8.00 -10.06 40.04
N GLY A 200 7.31 -9.71 38.96
CA GLY A 200 6.77 -10.69 38.01
C GLY A 200 5.38 -11.22 38.37
N ASP A 201 4.71 -10.65 39.37
CA ASP A 201 3.35 -11.03 39.76
C ASP A 201 2.34 -9.97 39.29
N TYR A 202 1.48 -10.36 38.35
CA TYR A 202 0.41 -9.51 37.79
C TYR A 202 -0.76 -9.30 38.76
N PHE A 203 -0.87 -10.10 39.82
CA PHE A 203 -1.97 -10.09 40.79
C PHE A 203 -1.55 -9.57 42.16
N ASP A 204 -0.34 -9.01 42.26
CA ASP A 204 0.18 -8.41 43.48
C ASP A 204 -0.74 -7.27 43.95
N PRO A 205 -1.30 -7.36 45.17
CA PRO A 205 -2.21 -6.35 45.70
C PRO A 205 -1.54 -4.98 45.92
N ASP A 206 -0.21 -4.94 46.06
CA ASP A 206 0.57 -3.73 46.33
C ASP A 206 0.95 -2.94 45.06
N ILE A 207 0.56 -3.43 43.87
CA ILE A 207 0.69 -2.66 42.62
C ILE A 207 -0.07 -1.33 42.77
N PRO A 208 0.62 -0.16 42.64
CA PRO A 208 -0.06 1.12 42.74
C PRO A 208 -0.97 1.35 41.53
N GLY A 209 -2.20 1.80 41.77
CA GLY A 209 -3.14 2.15 40.71
C GLY A 209 -2.95 3.58 40.22
N PRO A 210 -2.43 3.82 39.00
CA PRO A 210 -2.44 5.15 38.41
C PRO A 210 -3.87 5.60 38.09
N VAL A 211 -4.06 6.92 38.09
CA VAL A 211 -5.28 7.60 37.68
C VAL A 211 -5.00 8.32 36.38
N ASP A 212 -5.76 7.97 35.34
CA ASP A 212 -5.69 8.58 34.03
C ASP A 212 -6.85 9.57 33.89
N LEU A 213 -6.50 10.87 33.76
CA LEU A 213 -7.46 11.96 33.55
C LEU A 213 -7.63 12.21 32.05
N HIS A 214 -8.68 11.62 31.47
CA HIS A 214 -9.10 11.81 30.09
C HIS A 214 -9.85 13.13 29.92
N PHE A 215 -9.62 13.78 28.77
CA PHE A 215 -10.28 15.05 28.41
C PHE A 215 -11.00 14.99 27.06
N ARG A 216 -10.99 13.82 26.42
CA ARG A 216 -11.74 13.48 25.21
C ARG A 216 -11.98 11.97 25.17
N PHE A 217 -13.09 11.54 24.56
CA PHE A 217 -13.40 10.11 24.42
C PHE A 217 -12.65 9.46 23.24
N TRP A 218 -12.33 10.23 22.19
CA TRP A 218 -11.63 9.76 21.00
C TRP A 218 -10.64 10.81 20.48
N ASP A 219 -9.49 10.37 19.97
CA ASP A 219 -8.48 11.27 19.40
C ASP A 219 -8.38 11.12 17.86
N ALA A 220 -9.28 11.82 17.18
CA ALA A 220 -9.37 11.83 15.72
C ALA A 220 -8.09 12.36 15.06
N GLY A 221 -7.35 13.27 15.70
CA GLY A 221 -6.11 13.83 15.15
C GLY A 221 -5.00 12.80 15.03
N THR A 222 -4.85 11.97 16.07
CA THR A 222 -3.89 10.86 16.09
C THR A 222 -4.37 9.73 15.18
N GLU A 223 -5.59 9.23 15.34
CA GLU A 223 -6.05 8.08 14.53
C GLU A 223 -6.42 8.44 13.09
N ARG A 224 -6.54 9.72 12.75
CA ARG A 224 -7.02 10.20 11.45
C ARG A 224 -8.39 9.64 11.04
N LEU A 225 -9.14 9.18 12.03
CA LEU A 225 -10.48 8.62 11.91
C LEU A 225 -11.38 9.42 12.83
N ASP A 226 -12.49 9.92 12.31
CA ASP A 226 -13.46 10.67 13.09
C ASP A 226 -14.49 9.73 13.74
N ALA A 227 -14.98 10.10 14.92
CA ALA A 227 -16.00 9.36 15.67
C ALA A 227 -17.18 10.30 15.99
N PRO A 228 -18.02 10.63 14.99
CA PRO A 228 -19.00 11.70 15.12
C PRO A 228 -20.11 11.33 16.11
N GLY A 229 -20.45 12.30 16.98
CA GLY A 229 -21.49 12.15 18.01
C GLY A 229 -20.97 11.63 19.35
N ILE A 230 -19.68 11.34 19.48
CA ILE A 230 -19.09 10.82 20.72
C ILE A 230 -19.11 11.84 21.88
N ASP A 231 -19.09 13.14 21.59
CA ASP A 231 -19.14 14.18 22.62
C ASP A 231 -20.45 14.15 23.42
N ALA A 232 -21.53 13.66 22.79
CA ALA A 232 -22.83 13.52 23.43
C ALA A 232 -22.87 12.41 24.50
N PHE A 233 -21.81 11.60 24.63
CA PHE A 233 -21.66 10.62 25.72
C PHE A 233 -21.60 11.34 27.08
N TRP A 234 -20.99 12.53 27.13
CA TRP A 234 -20.93 13.34 28.35
C TRP A 234 -22.32 13.73 28.85
N ASP A 235 -23.21 14.11 27.94
CA ASP A 235 -24.56 14.57 28.28
C ASP A 235 -25.46 13.42 28.79
N ARG A 236 -25.09 12.16 28.50
CA ARG A 236 -25.84 10.94 28.84
C ARG A 236 -25.14 10.15 29.93
N GLN A 237 -25.03 10.77 31.10
CA GLN A 237 -24.47 10.17 32.30
C GLN A 237 -25.55 9.69 33.27
N VAL A 238 -25.25 8.62 34.00
CA VAL A 238 -26.13 8.01 35.01
C VAL A 238 -25.36 7.76 36.30
N GLU A 239 -26.03 7.92 37.45
CA GLU A 239 -25.45 7.55 38.74
C GLU A 239 -25.59 6.05 38.99
N ARG A 240 -24.50 5.42 39.42
CA ARG A 240 -24.45 4.01 39.82
C ARG A 240 -23.57 3.86 41.04
N GLU A 241 -24.11 3.33 42.14
CA GLU A 241 -23.35 3.07 43.39
C GLU A 241 -22.53 4.27 43.87
N ASN A 242 -23.11 5.48 43.84
CA ASN A 242 -22.48 6.76 44.21
C ASN A 242 -21.36 7.26 43.28
N VAL A 243 -21.24 6.71 42.07
CA VAL A 243 -20.31 7.17 41.04
C VAL A 243 -21.06 7.46 39.74
N THR A 244 -20.70 8.56 39.09
CA THR A 244 -21.24 8.92 37.78
C THR A 244 -20.54 8.12 36.68
N VAL A 245 -21.32 7.42 35.86
CA VAL A 245 -20.84 6.59 34.73
C VAL A 245 -21.63 6.91 33.46
N LEU A 246 -21.14 6.45 32.31
CA LEU A 246 -21.88 6.56 31.05
C LEU A 246 -23.14 5.70 31.04
N ASP A 247 -24.17 6.16 30.30
CA ASP A 247 -25.31 5.34 29.90
C ASP A 247 -24.81 3.98 29.35
N PRO A 248 -25.51 2.85 29.64
CA PRO A 248 -25.06 1.53 29.21
C PRO A 248 -24.71 1.39 27.72
N ARG A 249 -25.39 2.13 26.82
CA ARG A 249 -25.12 2.08 25.36
C ARG A 249 -23.82 2.81 25.02
N ASP A 250 -23.64 4.00 25.58
CA ASP A 250 -22.41 4.80 25.42
C ASP A 250 -21.21 4.11 26.08
N ARG A 251 -21.44 3.36 27.17
CA ARG A 251 -20.40 2.56 27.83
C ARG A 251 -19.88 1.45 26.93
N LEU A 252 -20.78 0.75 26.23
CA LEU A 252 -20.40 -0.25 25.22
C LEU A 252 -19.67 0.42 24.06
N GLY A 253 -20.19 1.56 23.58
CA GLY A 253 -19.55 2.35 22.52
C GLY A 253 -18.12 2.77 22.88
N TYR A 254 -17.93 3.32 24.09
CA TYR A 254 -16.62 3.69 24.60
C TYR A 254 -15.69 2.47 24.76
N ALA A 255 -16.19 1.34 25.28
CA ALA A 255 -15.40 0.11 25.39
C ALA A 255 -14.94 -0.42 24.02
N ALA A 256 -15.82 -0.36 23.02
CA ALA A 256 -15.53 -0.75 21.65
C ALA A 256 -14.49 0.18 21.00
N LEU A 257 -14.63 1.49 21.14
CA LEU A 257 -13.66 2.47 20.64
C LEU A 257 -12.32 2.38 21.36
N HIS A 258 -12.31 2.25 22.68
CA HIS A 258 -11.10 2.04 23.46
C HIS A 258 -10.32 0.81 22.96
N SER A 259 -11.04 -0.30 22.73
CA SER A 259 -10.44 -1.52 22.18
C SER A 259 -9.91 -1.31 20.76
N LEU A 260 -10.68 -0.66 19.89
CA LEU A 260 -10.26 -0.32 18.52
C LEU A 260 -9.00 0.53 18.52
N ARG A 261 -8.94 1.57 19.34
CA ARG A 261 -7.76 2.43 19.50
C ARG A 261 -6.52 1.63 19.85
N HIS A 262 -6.63 0.73 20.84
CA HIS A 262 -5.50 -0.11 21.22
C HIS A 262 -5.11 -1.09 20.11
N LEU A 263 -6.08 -1.57 19.33
CA LEU A 263 -5.86 -2.46 18.19
C LEU A 263 -5.13 -1.75 17.04
N LEU A 264 -5.55 -0.54 16.67
CA LEU A 264 -4.89 0.31 15.68
C LEU A 264 -3.46 0.70 16.10
N ARG A 265 -3.20 0.77 17.41
CA ARG A 265 -1.88 1.01 18.00
C ARG A 265 -1.04 -0.25 18.23
N ALA A 266 -1.54 -1.45 17.91
CA ALA A 266 -0.90 -2.74 18.18
C ALA A 266 -0.55 -2.95 19.68
N SER A 267 -1.49 -2.60 20.55
CA SER A 267 -1.39 -2.66 22.01
C SER A 267 -2.62 -3.24 22.68
N VAL A 268 -3.51 -3.88 21.91
CA VAL A 268 -4.77 -4.45 22.42
C VAL A 268 -4.49 -5.57 23.43
N ARG A 269 -5.20 -5.54 24.56
CA ARG A 269 -5.26 -6.65 25.49
C ARG A 269 -6.43 -7.54 25.13
N VAL A 270 -6.19 -8.84 25.07
CA VAL A 270 -7.19 -9.81 24.65
C VAL A 270 -8.39 -9.83 25.62
N SER A 271 -8.18 -9.54 26.91
CA SER A 271 -9.26 -9.39 27.89
C SER A 271 -10.28 -8.32 27.52
N HIS A 272 -9.88 -7.20 26.90
CA HIS A 272 -10.84 -6.15 26.50
C HIS A 272 -11.80 -6.66 25.41
N ILE A 273 -11.31 -7.48 24.48
CA ILE A 273 -12.15 -8.09 23.44
C ILE A 273 -13.03 -9.18 24.04
N TYR A 274 -12.52 -9.94 25.02
CA TYR A 274 -13.33 -10.93 25.74
C TYR A 274 -14.47 -10.29 26.55
N GLU A 275 -14.20 -9.18 27.24
CA GLU A 275 -15.21 -8.41 27.98
C GLU A 275 -16.35 -7.94 27.06
N ILE A 276 -16.01 -7.46 25.85
CA ILE A 276 -16.99 -7.11 24.82
C ILE A 276 -17.74 -8.37 24.36
N ALA A 277 -17.05 -9.48 24.09
CA ALA A 277 -17.68 -10.74 23.69
C ALA A 277 -18.68 -11.25 24.74
N TYR A 278 -18.32 -11.18 26.02
CA TYR A 278 -19.18 -11.53 27.13
C TYR A 278 -20.44 -10.65 27.15
N PHE A 279 -20.29 -9.33 27.03
CA PHE A 279 -21.41 -8.40 26.96
C PHE A 279 -22.34 -8.73 25.77
N LEU A 280 -21.77 -8.94 24.59
CA LEU A 280 -22.52 -9.26 23.37
C LEU A 280 -23.30 -10.56 23.52
N GLU A 281 -22.68 -11.61 24.06
CA GLU A 281 -23.33 -12.92 24.28
C GLU A 281 -24.54 -12.81 25.20
N HIS A 282 -24.43 -12.05 26.31
CA HIS A 282 -25.47 -11.95 27.33
C HIS A 282 -26.56 -10.94 26.97
N GLN A 283 -26.25 -9.96 26.12
CA GLN A 283 -27.22 -8.96 25.65
C GLN A 283 -27.75 -9.27 24.25
N ALA A 284 -27.36 -10.37 23.62
CA ALA A 284 -27.70 -10.69 22.23
C ALA A 284 -29.21 -10.64 21.94
N ASP A 285 -30.03 -11.07 22.90
CA ASP A 285 -31.49 -11.14 22.80
C ASP A 285 -32.20 -9.89 23.37
N ASN A 286 -31.47 -8.86 23.83
CA ASN A 286 -32.05 -7.65 24.43
C ASN A 286 -32.41 -6.59 23.37
N GLU A 287 -33.57 -6.76 22.73
CA GLU A 287 -34.02 -5.85 21.65
C GLU A 287 -34.14 -4.38 22.08
N GLN A 288 -34.53 -4.12 23.33
CA GLN A 288 -34.67 -2.76 23.85
C GLN A 288 -33.31 -2.06 23.94
N PHE A 289 -32.27 -2.76 24.39
CA PHE A 289 -30.91 -2.23 24.42
C PHE A 289 -30.41 -1.88 23.02
N TRP A 290 -30.54 -2.80 22.07
CA TRP A 290 -30.01 -2.64 20.71
C TRP A 290 -30.78 -1.61 19.88
N THR A 291 -32.08 -1.46 20.11
CA THR A 291 -32.87 -0.37 19.52
C THR A 291 -32.36 0.98 20.00
N GLY A 292 -32.16 1.14 21.31
CA GLY A 292 -31.60 2.37 21.88
C GLY A 292 -30.18 2.66 21.39
N TRP A 293 -29.32 1.63 21.28
CA TRP A 293 -27.97 1.78 20.72
C TRP A 293 -28.01 2.27 19.27
N HIS A 294 -28.87 1.69 18.44
CA HIS A 294 -29.02 2.10 17.05
C HIS A 294 -29.56 3.53 16.90
N GLU A 295 -30.46 3.96 17.79
CA GLU A 295 -31.03 5.31 17.80
C GLU A 295 -30.06 6.38 18.30
N LEU A 296 -29.29 6.09 19.36
CA LEU A 296 -28.39 7.05 20.00
C LEU A 296 -27.08 7.25 19.23
N HIS A 297 -26.53 6.21 18.61
CA HIS A 297 -25.23 6.26 17.96
C HIS A 297 -25.38 6.51 16.47
N SER A 298 -24.58 7.42 15.90
CA SER A 298 -24.59 7.73 14.47
C SER A 298 -24.11 6.55 13.62
N GLU A 299 -24.51 6.47 12.34
CA GLU A 299 -24.04 5.39 11.45
C GLU A 299 -22.50 5.29 11.38
N PRO A 300 -21.71 6.38 11.25
CA PRO A 300 -20.26 6.27 11.26
C PRO A 300 -19.70 5.76 12.60
N LEU A 301 -20.29 6.16 13.73
CA LEU A 301 -19.89 5.67 15.05
C LEU A 301 -20.18 4.17 15.20
N ARG A 302 -21.38 3.72 14.82
CA ARG A 302 -21.75 2.30 14.86
C ARG A 302 -20.84 1.43 13.97
N LYS A 303 -20.39 1.95 12.82
CA LYS A 303 -19.39 1.28 11.97
C LYS A 303 -18.04 1.10 12.66
N LEU A 304 -17.60 2.05 13.48
CA LEU A 304 -16.36 1.90 14.26
C LEU A 304 -16.53 0.89 15.39
N GLU A 305 -17.66 0.93 16.09
CA GLU A 305 -17.99 0.00 17.17
C GLU A 305 -18.12 -1.44 16.67
N SER A 306 -18.75 -1.63 15.50
CA SER A 306 -18.95 -2.95 14.89
C SER A 306 -17.66 -3.66 14.52
N ILE A 307 -16.53 -2.94 14.33
CA ILE A 307 -15.21 -3.56 14.13
C ILE A 307 -14.79 -4.32 15.39
N SER A 308 -14.94 -3.70 16.56
CA SER A 308 -14.63 -4.35 17.85
C SER A 308 -15.61 -5.48 18.16
N PHE A 309 -16.89 -5.32 17.80
CA PHE A 309 -17.88 -6.40 17.93
C PHE A 309 -17.55 -7.58 17.01
N ARG A 310 -17.10 -7.32 15.79
CA ARG A 310 -16.63 -8.37 14.88
C ARG A 310 -15.39 -9.07 15.42
N PHE A 311 -14.42 -8.36 15.99
CA PHE A 311 -13.30 -9.02 16.67
C PHE A 311 -13.75 -9.91 17.82
N ALA A 312 -14.68 -9.45 18.65
CA ALA A 312 -15.26 -10.25 19.73
C ALA A 312 -15.91 -11.53 19.22
N ALA A 313 -16.71 -11.43 18.15
CA ALA A 313 -17.34 -12.58 17.52
C ALA A 313 -16.34 -13.53 16.82
N GLU A 314 -15.33 -13.00 16.13
CA GLU A 314 -14.29 -13.81 15.46
C GLU A 314 -13.40 -14.53 16.47
N TRP A 315 -12.99 -13.85 17.55
CA TRP A 315 -12.04 -14.40 18.52
C TRP A 315 -12.68 -15.36 19.51
N PHE A 316 -13.95 -15.12 19.89
CA PHE A 316 -14.61 -15.90 20.94
C PHE A 316 -15.93 -16.52 20.51
N GLY A 317 -16.35 -16.34 19.26
CA GLY A 317 -17.56 -16.99 18.75
C GLY A 317 -18.83 -16.62 19.50
N CYS A 318 -18.95 -15.39 20.01
CA CYS A 318 -20.15 -14.92 20.71
C CYS A 318 -21.30 -14.64 19.73
N ARG A 319 -22.53 -14.80 20.21
CA ARG A 319 -23.75 -14.35 19.54
C ARG A 319 -23.80 -12.82 19.54
N VAL A 320 -24.44 -12.27 18.51
CA VAL A 320 -24.73 -10.84 18.41
C VAL A 320 -26.19 -10.63 18.04
N ALA A 321 -26.72 -9.46 18.43
CA ALA A 321 -28.04 -9.05 18.01
C ALA A 321 -28.12 -8.78 16.51
N SER A 322 -29.32 -8.92 15.95
CA SER A 322 -29.59 -8.67 14.52
C SER A 322 -29.16 -7.27 14.06
N ALA A 323 -29.34 -6.25 14.90
CA ALA A 323 -28.89 -4.88 14.61
C ALA A 323 -27.36 -4.77 14.45
N VAL A 324 -26.60 -5.49 15.27
CA VAL A 324 -25.14 -5.55 15.15
C VAL A 324 -24.72 -6.31 13.90
N GLN A 325 -25.41 -7.41 13.61
CA GLN A 325 -25.13 -8.21 12.41
C GLN A 325 -25.31 -7.41 11.12
N GLU A 326 -26.35 -6.59 11.06
CA GLU A 326 -26.59 -5.69 9.95
C GLU A 326 -25.43 -4.69 9.77
N GLU A 327 -24.98 -4.06 10.85
CA GLU A 327 -23.84 -3.12 10.78
C GLU A 327 -22.51 -3.80 10.43
N ILE A 328 -22.30 -5.06 10.87
CA ILE A 328 -21.14 -5.87 10.44
C ILE A 328 -21.21 -6.15 8.92
N SER A 329 -22.40 -6.48 8.39
CA SER A 329 -22.59 -6.74 6.96
C SER A 329 -22.40 -5.51 6.07
N ARG A 330 -22.56 -4.31 6.66
CA ARG A 330 -22.35 -3.00 6.00
C ARG A 330 -20.91 -2.52 6.01
N LEU A 331 -19.98 -3.25 6.65
CA LEU A 331 -18.55 -2.96 6.57
C LEU A 331 -18.08 -3.05 5.11
N SER A 332 -17.15 -2.17 4.74
CA SER A 332 -16.59 -2.15 3.37
C SER A 332 -15.96 -3.50 2.99
N GLU A 333 -15.96 -3.80 1.69
CA GLU A 333 -15.32 -5.00 1.13
C GLU A 333 -13.86 -5.16 1.60
N ASP A 334 -13.09 -4.06 1.61
CA ASP A 334 -11.70 -4.05 2.07
C ASP A 334 -11.55 -4.46 3.55
N VAL A 335 -12.45 -4.02 4.42
CA VAL A 335 -12.45 -4.40 5.85
C VAL A 335 -12.83 -5.88 5.99
N SER A 336 -13.85 -6.33 5.26
CA SER A 336 -14.28 -7.73 5.31
C SER A 336 -13.22 -8.70 4.80
N GLU A 337 -12.54 -8.38 3.68
CA GLU A 337 -11.43 -9.18 3.16
C GLU A 337 -10.25 -9.23 4.15
N TRP A 338 -10.02 -8.14 4.89
CA TRP A 338 -8.99 -8.13 5.93
C TRP A 338 -9.35 -9.09 7.07
N PHE A 339 -10.58 -9.05 7.58
CA PHE A 339 -11.02 -9.94 8.66
C PHE A 339 -10.94 -11.41 8.28
N GLU A 340 -11.40 -11.79 7.09
CA GLU A 340 -11.36 -13.19 6.60
C GLU A 340 -9.95 -13.80 6.58
N ARG A 341 -8.90 -12.99 6.55
CA ARG A 341 -7.51 -13.46 6.41
C ARG A 341 -6.64 -13.18 7.62
N ASP A 342 -6.84 -12.03 8.25
CA ASP A 342 -5.89 -11.43 9.16
C ASP A 342 -6.51 -11.11 10.54
N ALA A 343 -7.75 -11.54 10.82
CA ALA A 343 -8.39 -11.31 12.12
C ALA A 343 -7.60 -11.89 13.31
N ALA A 344 -6.83 -12.99 13.12
CA ALA A 344 -5.96 -13.56 14.14
C ALA A 344 -4.65 -12.77 14.35
N ALA A 345 -4.27 -11.92 13.39
CA ALA A 345 -2.96 -11.28 13.34
C ALA A 345 -2.57 -10.46 14.59
N PRO A 346 -3.49 -9.75 15.28
CA PRO A 346 -3.14 -9.02 16.49
C PRO A 346 -2.68 -9.94 17.64
N VAL A 347 -3.24 -11.15 17.74
CA VAL A 347 -2.81 -12.15 18.74
C VAL A 347 -1.52 -12.82 18.29
N GLU A 348 -1.41 -13.16 17.00
CA GLU A 348 -0.19 -13.72 16.42
C GLU A 348 1.02 -12.78 16.56
N ALA A 349 0.80 -11.46 16.52
CA ALA A 349 1.84 -10.43 16.65
C ALA A 349 2.65 -10.54 17.95
N LEU A 350 2.06 -11.13 19.00
CA LEU A 350 2.70 -11.36 20.30
C LEU A 350 3.79 -12.45 20.24
N PHE A 351 3.72 -13.34 19.24
CA PHE A 351 4.64 -14.47 19.04
C PHE A 351 5.48 -14.29 17.77
N HIS A 352 4.87 -13.76 16.72
CA HIS A 352 5.47 -13.52 15.41
C HIS A 352 5.28 -12.06 15.00
N PRO A 353 6.35 -11.25 15.04
CA PRO A 353 6.30 -9.84 14.67
C PRO A 353 5.60 -9.58 13.34
N ASN A 354 4.48 -8.86 13.38
CA ASN A 354 3.76 -8.40 12.21
C ASN A 354 3.15 -7.01 12.46
N LYS A 355 2.60 -6.36 11.43
CA LYS A 355 1.88 -5.08 11.55
C LYS A 355 0.63 -5.09 10.68
N ARG A 356 -0.08 -6.22 10.62
CA ARG A 356 -1.18 -6.41 9.66
C ARG A 356 -2.38 -5.52 9.98
N GLU A 357 -2.52 -5.05 11.22
CA GLU A 357 -3.56 -4.09 11.62
C GLU A 357 -3.39 -2.72 10.93
N LEU A 358 -2.22 -2.44 10.35
CA LEU A 358 -2.00 -1.23 9.55
C LEU A 358 -2.90 -1.22 8.30
N TRP A 359 -3.16 -2.39 7.71
CA TRP A 359 -4.01 -2.51 6.52
C TRP A 359 -5.48 -2.35 6.86
N LEU A 360 -5.91 -2.86 8.03
CA LEU A 360 -7.23 -2.53 8.58
C LEU A 360 -7.38 -1.02 8.76
N HIS A 361 -6.39 -0.35 9.36
CA HIS A 361 -6.42 1.11 9.51
C HIS A 361 -6.53 1.81 8.15
N PHE A 362 -5.82 1.34 7.13
CA PHE A 362 -5.89 1.94 5.79
C PHE A 362 -7.24 1.74 5.11
N ALA A 363 -7.88 0.59 5.32
CA ALA A 363 -9.22 0.31 4.80
C ALA A 363 -10.27 1.24 5.42
N LEU A 364 -10.06 1.70 6.66
CA LEU A 364 -10.93 2.66 7.35
C LEU A 364 -10.68 4.12 6.93
N LEU A 365 -9.57 4.43 6.25
CA LEU A 365 -9.19 5.79 5.89
C LEU A 365 -9.54 6.11 4.43
N ASP A 366 -10.25 7.21 4.20
CA ASP A 366 -10.61 7.66 2.85
C ASP A 366 -9.47 8.40 2.12
N SER A 367 -8.58 9.05 2.88
CA SER A 367 -7.57 9.97 2.35
C SER A 367 -6.18 9.35 2.24
N ALA A 368 -5.53 9.53 1.09
CA ALA A 368 -4.14 9.13 0.88
C ALA A 368 -3.14 9.90 1.79
N HIS A 369 -3.48 11.15 2.15
CA HIS A 369 -2.68 11.93 3.09
C HIS A 369 -2.67 11.28 4.47
N ASP A 370 -3.83 10.85 4.95
CA ASP A 370 -3.99 10.28 6.27
C ASP A 370 -3.38 8.88 6.37
N ARG A 371 -3.54 8.05 5.30
CA ARG A 371 -2.81 6.78 5.17
C ARG A 371 -1.29 6.98 5.28
N ARG A 372 -0.75 8.03 4.64
CA ARG A 372 0.69 8.35 4.73
C ARG A 372 1.09 8.78 6.14
N ALA A 373 0.28 9.61 6.82
CA ALA A 373 0.56 10.02 8.19
C ALA A 373 0.61 8.83 9.15
N VAL A 374 -0.38 7.93 9.05
CA VAL A 374 -0.44 6.68 9.83
C VAL A 374 0.74 5.75 9.51
N PHE A 375 1.09 5.60 8.22
CA PHE A 375 2.25 4.82 7.79
C PHE A 375 3.53 5.30 8.46
N LEU A 376 3.81 6.61 8.36
CA LEU A 376 5.02 7.20 8.90
C LEU A 376 5.10 6.99 10.42
N ARG A 377 3.99 7.24 11.13
CA ARG A 377 3.91 7.03 12.58
C ARG A 377 4.15 5.58 13.00
N ARG A 378 3.54 4.60 12.31
CA ARG A 378 3.63 3.17 12.69
C ARG A 378 4.90 2.49 12.21
N VAL A 379 5.51 2.96 11.12
CA VAL A 379 6.71 2.35 10.53
C VAL A 379 7.98 3.02 11.03
N PHE A 380 7.98 4.33 11.20
CA PHE A 380 9.11 5.14 11.65
C PHE A 380 8.74 5.88 12.95
N PRO A 381 8.74 5.20 14.11
CA PRO A 381 8.40 5.84 15.36
C PRO A 381 9.39 6.98 15.64
N SER A 382 8.89 8.21 15.62
CA SER A 382 9.66 9.44 15.87
C SER A 382 9.84 9.72 17.37
N THR A 383 9.19 8.96 18.25
CA THR A 383 9.23 9.12 19.70
C THR A 383 9.89 7.93 20.39
N LEU A 384 10.79 8.24 21.34
CA LEU A 384 11.42 7.23 22.18
C LEU A 384 10.42 6.74 23.23
N PRO A 385 10.43 5.44 23.59
CA PRO A 385 9.57 4.92 24.65
C PRO A 385 9.91 5.60 26.00
N PRO A 386 8.93 5.76 26.91
CA PRO A 386 9.18 6.32 28.23
C PRO A 386 9.87 5.28 29.17
N PRO A 387 10.76 5.72 30.08
CA PRO A 387 11.41 4.82 31.05
C PRO A 387 10.47 4.46 32.22
N ILE A 388 9.76 3.33 32.11
CA ILE A 388 8.69 2.90 33.04
C ILE A 388 9.18 2.67 34.49
N GLU A 389 10.37 2.12 34.72
CA GLU A 389 10.87 1.85 36.09
C GLU A 389 11.40 3.09 36.83
N ALA A 390 11.72 4.17 36.11
CA ALA A 390 12.31 5.37 36.71
C ALA A 390 11.25 6.30 37.35
N SER A 391 9.97 6.09 37.04
CA SER A 391 8.87 6.98 37.42
C SER A 391 8.12 6.60 38.69
N LEU A 392 8.25 5.34 39.15
CA LEU A 392 7.53 4.83 40.33
C LEU A 392 8.24 5.14 41.67
N THR A 393 9.55 5.38 41.66
CA THR A 393 10.36 5.59 42.87
C THR A 393 10.56 7.09 43.16
N PRO A 394 10.37 7.57 44.41
CA PRO A 394 10.65 8.96 44.78
C PRO A 394 12.11 9.37 44.50
N ALA A 395 12.31 10.53 43.87
CA ALA A 395 13.64 11.00 43.42
C ALA A 395 14.70 11.08 44.54
N ARG A 396 14.26 11.31 45.79
CA ARG A 396 15.13 11.40 46.98
C ARG A 396 15.78 10.07 47.40
N ARG A 397 15.34 8.93 46.87
CA ARG A 397 15.83 7.59 47.28
C ARG A 397 16.52 6.81 46.16
N ILE A 398 16.75 7.42 44.99
CA ILE A 398 17.38 6.76 43.84
C ILE A 398 18.91 6.73 44.03
N THR A 399 19.49 5.54 44.21
CA THR A 399 20.95 5.35 44.29
C THR A 399 21.64 5.43 42.91
N PRO A 400 22.95 5.73 42.84
CA PRO A 400 23.69 5.79 41.56
C PRO A 400 23.64 4.48 40.77
N TRP A 401 23.69 3.34 41.46
CA TRP A 401 23.57 2.01 40.87
C TRP A 401 22.18 1.77 40.24
N MET A 402 21.11 2.21 40.90
CA MET A 402 19.75 2.13 40.35
C MET A 402 19.61 2.95 39.07
N ARG A 403 20.22 4.14 39.00
CA ARG A 403 20.25 4.97 37.77
C ARG A 403 20.96 4.26 36.61
N LEU A 404 22.10 3.62 36.89
CA LEU A 404 22.85 2.88 35.87
C LEU A 404 22.05 1.68 35.35
N ARG A 405 21.44 0.89 36.25
CA ARG A 405 20.59 -0.25 35.88
C ARG A 405 19.37 0.19 35.04
N GLN A 406 18.71 1.28 35.43
CA GLN A 406 17.59 1.86 34.67
C GLN A 406 18.04 2.30 33.27
N ARG A 407 19.19 2.96 33.14
CA ARG A 407 19.76 3.37 31.83
C ARG A 407 20.09 2.16 30.94
N LEU A 408 20.68 1.10 31.51
CA LEU A 408 21.02 -0.11 30.76
C LEU A 408 19.76 -0.84 30.27
N LYS A 409 18.75 -1.00 31.13
CA LYS A 409 17.45 -1.58 30.74
C LYS A 409 16.75 -0.73 29.66
N TYR A 410 16.80 0.58 29.81
CA TYR A 410 16.24 1.51 28.81
C TYR A 410 16.93 1.37 27.45
N ALA A 411 18.27 1.36 27.43
CA ALA A 411 19.04 1.17 26.21
C ALA A 411 18.75 -0.19 25.54
N ALA A 412 18.64 -1.26 26.34
CA ALA A 412 18.25 -2.58 25.84
C ALA A 412 16.85 -2.57 25.22
N HIS A 413 15.88 -1.90 25.85
CA HIS A 413 14.51 -1.75 25.34
C HIS A 413 14.46 -0.96 24.02
N VAL A 414 15.22 0.13 23.91
CA VAL A 414 15.32 0.91 22.66
C VAL A 414 15.98 0.09 21.55
N ALA A 415 17.03 -0.66 21.85
CA ALA A 415 17.71 -1.51 20.88
C ALA A 415 16.81 -2.65 20.37
N ASP A 416 16.04 -3.28 21.26
CA ASP A 416 15.09 -4.34 20.90
C ASP A 416 13.95 -3.80 20.02
N ARG A 417 13.42 -2.60 20.34
CA ARG A 417 12.42 -1.90 19.53
C ARG A 417 12.96 -1.53 18.13
N GLY A 418 14.22 -1.09 18.05
CA GLY A 418 14.89 -0.85 16.77
C GLY A 418 14.96 -2.11 15.91
N ARG A 419 15.42 -3.22 16.51
CA ARG A 419 15.49 -4.53 15.84
C ARG A 419 14.11 -5.02 15.37
N TYR A 420 13.07 -4.83 16.18
CA TYR A 420 11.69 -5.17 15.82
C TYR A 420 11.24 -4.42 14.56
N HIS A 421 11.44 -3.10 14.51
CA HIS A 421 11.03 -2.30 13.35
C HIS A 421 11.86 -2.59 12.09
N THR A 422 13.17 -2.82 12.22
CA THR A 422 14.01 -3.20 11.06
C THR A 422 13.65 -4.57 10.52
N ARG A 423 13.33 -5.55 11.38
CA ARG A 423 12.94 -6.91 10.96
C ARG A 423 11.56 -6.96 10.32
N THR A 424 10.63 -6.11 10.78
CA THR A 424 9.27 -6.08 10.26
C THR A 424 9.13 -5.25 8.98
N LEU A 425 10.06 -4.34 8.67
CA LEU A 425 9.96 -3.42 7.53
C LEU A 425 9.83 -4.13 6.16
N PRO A 426 10.67 -5.13 5.80
CA PRO A 426 10.51 -5.82 4.51
C PRO A 426 9.18 -6.56 4.41
N ALA A 427 8.75 -7.20 5.50
CA ALA A 427 7.48 -7.91 5.57
C ALA A 427 6.29 -6.95 5.41
N VAL A 428 6.34 -5.77 6.04
CA VAL A 428 5.31 -4.72 5.92
C VAL A 428 5.24 -4.19 4.50
N LEU A 429 6.39 -3.88 3.88
CA LEU A 429 6.44 -3.39 2.51
C LEU A 429 5.95 -4.45 1.52
N TRP A 430 6.33 -5.71 1.71
CA TRP A 430 5.86 -6.83 0.90
C TRP A 430 4.35 -7.04 1.05
N GLN A 431 3.84 -7.06 2.28
CA GLN A 431 2.41 -7.18 2.55
C GLN A 431 1.63 -6.01 1.96
N GLY A 432 2.16 -4.79 2.02
CA GLY A 432 1.52 -3.62 1.42
C GLY A 432 1.49 -3.63 -0.09
N LEU A 433 2.59 -4.06 -0.71
CA LEU A 433 2.62 -4.28 -2.15
C LEU A 433 1.62 -5.35 -2.54
N HIS A 434 1.58 -6.47 -1.82
CA HIS A 434 0.68 -7.58 -2.06
C HIS A 434 -0.78 -7.20 -1.84
N TRP A 435 -1.10 -6.45 -0.78
CA TRP A 435 -2.42 -5.87 -0.54
C TRP A 435 -2.85 -4.98 -1.69
N LYS A 436 -1.99 -4.04 -2.11
CA LYS A 436 -2.28 -3.13 -3.24
C LYS A 436 -2.43 -3.87 -4.57
N VAL A 437 -1.63 -4.90 -4.80
CA VAL A 437 -1.73 -5.78 -5.97
C VAL A 437 -3.04 -6.57 -5.95
N ARG A 438 -3.52 -7.04 -4.80
CA ARG A 438 -4.80 -7.73 -4.69
C ARG A 438 -5.99 -6.78 -4.80
N ALA A 439 -5.97 -5.66 -4.09
CA ALA A 439 -6.96 -4.58 -4.17
C ALA A 439 -7.08 -4.00 -5.59
N SER A 440 -6.06 -4.17 -6.45
CA SER A 440 -6.15 -3.79 -7.85
C SER A 440 -7.12 -4.65 -8.67
N GLY A 441 -7.57 -5.81 -8.16
CA GLY A 441 -8.52 -6.69 -8.84
C GLY A 441 -7.96 -7.35 -10.11
N LEU A 442 -6.64 -7.48 -10.21
CA LEU A 442 -5.96 -8.08 -11.36
C LEU A 442 -5.89 -9.60 -11.25
N THR A 443 -6.35 -10.28 -12.28
CA THR A 443 -6.50 -11.74 -12.31
C THR A 443 -5.24 -12.45 -12.81
N ARG A 444 -5.15 -13.78 -12.58
CA ARG A 444 -4.02 -14.61 -13.04
C ARG A 444 -3.72 -14.47 -14.55
N PRO A 445 -4.71 -14.45 -15.47
CA PRO A 445 -4.46 -14.21 -16.89
C PRO A 445 -3.70 -12.91 -17.19
N PHE A 446 -4.00 -11.82 -16.48
CA PHE A 446 -3.26 -10.56 -16.62
C PHE A 446 -1.78 -10.72 -16.28
N TRP A 447 -1.45 -11.40 -15.17
CA TRP A 447 -0.06 -11.62 -14.77
C TRP A 447 0.72 -12.52 -15.73
N ILE A 448 0.06 -13.52 -16.32
CA ILE A 448 0.65 -14.37 -17.37
C ILE A 448 0.97 -13.52 -18.61
N PHE A 449 0.03 -12.69 -19.05
CA PHE A 449 0.24 -11.77 -20.17
C PHE A 449 1.36 -10.76 -19.88
N LEU A 450 1.40 -10.18 -18.68
CA LEU A 450 2.46 -9.28 -18.24
C LEU A 450 3.83 -9.95 -18.30
N GLY A 451 3.94 -11.20 -17.84
CA GLY A 451 5.18 -11.98 -17.92
C GLY A 451 5.62 -12.22 -19.37
N ALA A 452 4.69 -12.58 -20.25
CA ALA A 452 4.97 -12.74 -21.68
C ALA A 452 5.42 -11.42 -22.33
N ALA A 453 4.67 -10.35 -22.10
CA ALA A 453 5.00 -9.00 -22.56
C ALA A 453 6.38 -8.56 -22.06
N SER A 454 6.71 -8.86 -20.80
CA SER A 454 7.97 -8.46 -20.18
C SER A 454 9.17 -9.14 -20.85
N LEU A 455 9.11 -10.46 -21.07
CA LEU A 455 10.18 -11.19 -21.76
C LEU A 455 10.38 -10.70 -23.20
N TYR A 456 9.28 -10.48 -23.91
CA TYR A 456 9.31 -9.94 -25.27
C TYR A 456 9.96 -8.54 -25.31
N ASN A 457 9.48 -7.61 -24.49
CA ASN A 457 9.99 -6.24 -24.45
C ASN A 457 11.45 -6.19 -23.99
N LEU A 458 11.85 -7.04 -23.03
CA LEU A 458 13.24 -7.13 -22.57
C LEU A 458 14.17 -7.58 -23.71
N GLY A 459 13.81 -8.66 -24.42
CA GLY A 459 14.60 -9.16 -25.56
C GLY A 459 14.73 -8.12 -26.67
N VAL A 460 13.60 -7.51 -27.07
CA VAL A 460 13.57 -6.47 -28.11
C VAL A 460 14.38 -5.22 -27.70
N SER A 461 14.27 -4.78 -26.44
CA SER A 461 15.00 -3.60 -25.95
C SER A 461 16.52 -3.82 -25.96
N ILE A 462 16.98 -4.98 -25.49
CA ILE A 462 18.41 -5.31 -25.51
C ILE A 462 18.91 -5.41 -26.95
N PHE A 463 18.11 -5.99 -27.85
CA PHE A 463 18.46 -6.07 -29.27
C PHE A 463 18.69 -4.67 -29.86
N PHE A 464 17.75 -3.74 -29.70
CA PHE A 464 17.88 -2.38 -30.24
C PHE A 464 19.06 -1.60 -29.65
N LEU A 465 19.36 -1.80 -28.36
CA LEU A 465 20.54 -1.21 -27.73
C LEU A 465 21.85 -1.65 -28.42
N LEU A 466 21.98 -2.95 -28.71
CA LEU A 466 23.20 -3.55 -29.24
C LEU A 466 23.32 -3.47 -30.77
N TYR A 467 22.21 -3.50 -31.49
CA TYR A 467 22.21 -3.72 -32.93
C TYR A 467 22.93 -2.61 -33.71
N ASN A 468 22.74 -1.34 -33.33
CA ASN A 468 23.46 -0.25 -34.00
C ASN A 468 24.97 -0.34 -33.75
N LEU A 469 25.38 -0.68 -32.52
CA LEU A 469 26.80 -0.84 -32.18
C LEU A 469 27.44 -2.02 -32.94
N PHE A 470 26.66 -3.07 -33.20
CA PHE A 470 27.06 -4.19 -34.03
C PHE A 470 27.24 -3.80 -35.50
N LEU A 471 26.31 -3.02 -36.06
CA LEU A 471 26.44 -2.51 -37.43
C LEU A 471 27.61 -1.53 -37.58
N LEU A 472 27.86 -0.67 -36.60
CA LEU A 472 29.03 0.24 -36.61
C LEU A 472 30.35 -0.53 -36.61
N GLU A 473 30.44 -1.63 -35.86
CA GLU A 473 31.64 -2.50 -35.86
C GLU A 473 31.82 -3.29 -37.15
N ARG A 474 30.74 -3.59 -37.87
CA ARG A 474 30.82 -4.13 -39.25
C ARG A 474 31.30 -3.09 -40.28
N GLY A 475 31.43 -1.81 -39.87
CA GLY A 475 31.90 -0.73 -40.73
C GLY A 475 30.77 0.08 -41.39
N TYR A 476 29.50 -0.17 -41.06
CA TYR A 476 28.41 0.67 -41.56
C TYR A 476 28.43 2.06 -40.93
N ARG A 477 27.87 3.02 -41.67
CA ARG A 477 27.78 4.43 -41.29
C ARG A 477 26.39 4.78 -40.76
N GLU A 478 26.29 5.95 -40.15
CA GLU A 478 25.09 6.44 -39.47
C GLU A 478 23.92 6.73 -40.43
N ASP A 479 24.21 6.97 -41.72
CA ASP A 479 23.20 7.10 -42.78
C ASP A 479 22.43 5.79 -43.00
N LEU A 480 23.12 4.65 -43.03
CA LEU A 480 22.48 3.34 -43.11
C LEU A 480 21.68 3.03 -41.83
N LEU A 481 22.19 3.40 -40.65
CA LEU A 481 21.44 3.24 -39.39
C LEU A 481 20.11 4.02 -39.44
N GLY A 482 20.16 5.28 -39.88
CA GLY A 482 18.98 6.14 -40.02
C GLY A 482 17.95 5.57 -41.00
N THR A 483 18.40 5.10 -42.17
CA THR A 483 17.51 4.48 -43.17
C THR A 483 16.95 3.13 -42.73
N ILE A 484 17.71 2.33 -41.97
CA ILE A 484 17.21 1.10 -41.34
C ILE A 484 16.10 1.42 -40.33
N THR A 485 16.27 2.42 -39.49
CA THR A 485 15.20 2.86 -38.58
C THR A 485 13.97 3.32 -39.36
N ALA A 486 14.17 4.09 -40.43
CA ALA A 486 13.07 4.56 -41.27
C ALA A 486 12.32 3.40 -41.94
N ALA A 487 13.03 2.39 -42.44
CA ALA A 487 12.43 1.17 -43.00
C ALA A 487 11.60 0.41 -41.94
N PHE A 488 12.08 0.32 -40.70
CA PHE A 488 11.31 -0.26 -39.59
C PHE A 488 10.04 0.54 -39.27
N SER A 489 10.10 1.87 -39.24
CA SER A 489 8.93 2.73 -39.04
C SER A 489 7.93 2.63 -40.19
N MET A 490 8.41 2.57 -41.43
CA MET A 490 7.57 2.34 -42.62
C MET A 490 6.88 0.97 -42.57
N GLY A 491 7.59 -0.06 -42.13
CA GLY A 491 7.04 -1.39 -41.86
C GLY A 491 5.91 -1.35 -40.84
N ASN A 492 6.11 -0.60 -39.74
CA ASN A 492 5.06 -0.41 -38.73
C ASN A 492 3.80 0.22 -39.31
N ILE A 493 3.96 1.30 -40.10
CA ILE A 493 2.85 1.99 -40.77
C ILE A 493 2.09 1.03 -41.69
N ALA A 494 2.82 0.33 -42.57
CA ALA A 494 2.23 -0.64 -43.49
C ALA A 494 1.52 -1.79 -42.75
N GLY A 495 2.04 -2.18 -41.59
CA GLY A 495 1.52 -3.26 -40.76
C GLY A 495 0.30 -2.90 -39.92
N VAL A 496 -0.11 -1.63 -39.76
CA VAL A 496 -1.24 -1.26 -38.88
C VAL A 496 -2.55 -1.90 -39.34
N ILE A 497 -2.84 -1.85 -40.64
CA ILE A 497 -4.10 -2.39 -41.21
C ILE A 497 -4.09 -3.93 -41.16
N PRO A 498 -3.05 -4.63 -41.66
CA PRO A 498 -2.96 -6.08 -41.51
C PRO A 498 -3.02 -6.56 -40.06
N ALA A 499 -2.37 -5.85 -39.13
CA ALA A 499 -2.40 -6.18 -37.71
C ALA A 499 -3.81 -6.18 -37.12
N ALA A 500 -4.59 -5.13 -37.42
CA ALA A 500 -5.98 -5.03 -36.97
C ALA A 500 -6.84 -6.17 -37.55
N SER A 501 -6.66 -6.48 -38.83
CA SER A 501 -7.37 -7.58 -39.50
C SER A 501 -6.98 -8.95 -38.92
N LEU A 502 -5.70 -9.19 -38.64
CA LEU A 502 -5.20 -10.43 -38.04
C LEU A 502 -5.79 -10.66 -36.64
N ALA A 503 -5.82 -9.62 -35.80
CA ALA A 503 -6.43 -9.70 -34.47
C ALA A 503 -7.94 -9.99 -34.53
N HIS A 504 -8.62 -9.46 -35.55
CA HIS A 504 -10.04 -9.73 -35.77
C HIS A 504 -10.31 -11.16 -36.28
N TRP A 505 -9.56 -11.65 -37.28
CA TRP A 505 -9.80 -12.96 -37.89
C TRP A 505 -9.32 -14.13 -37.05
N PHE A 506 -8.14 -14.02 -36.45
CA PHE A 506 -7.51 -15.12 -35.72
C PHE A 506 -7.68 -15.03 -34.21
N GLY A 507 -8.26 -13.91 -33.73
CA GLY A 507 -8.34 -13.60 -32.30
C GLY A 507 -7.03 -13.01 -31.78
N LEU A 508 -7.14 -12.31 -30.64
CA LEU A 508 -6.07 -11.49 -30.12
C LEU A 508 -4.86 -12.30 -29.62
N LYS A 509 -5.08 -13.48 -29.02
CA LYS A 509 -3.98 -14.38 -28.60
C LYS A 509 -3.09 -14.76 -29.78
N ARG A 510 -3.69 -15.19 -30.90
CA ARG A 510 -2.94 -15.64 -32.09
C ARG A 510 -2.23 -14.48 -32.76
N ALA A 511 -2.83 -13.30 -32.81
CA ALA A 511 -2.15 -12.10 -33.30
C ALA A 511 -0.87 -11.79 -32.49
N VAL A 512 -0.94 -11.81 -31.16
CA VAL A 512 0.25 -11.62 -30.30
C VAL A 512 1.29 -12.73 -30.51
N GLN A 513 0.88 -13.99 -30.70
CA GLN A 513 1.80 -15.08 -31.03
C GLN A 513 2.53 -14.86 -32.36
N ILE A 514 1.80 -14.48 -33.42
CA ILE A 514 2.35 -14.15 -34.73
C ILE A 514 3.34 -12.98 -34.60
N CYS A 515 3.00 -11.97 -33.79
CA CYS A 515 3.89 -10.86 -33.50
C CYS A 515 5.21 -11.31 -32.87
N PHE A 516 5.15 -12.11 -31.81
CA PHE A 516 6.34 -12.54 -31.06
C PHE A 516 7.25 -13.41 -31.92
N ILE A 517 6.69 -14.40 -32.62
CA ILE A 517 7.42 -15.28 -33.52
C ILE A 517 7.99 -14.49 -34.70
N GLY A 518 7.17 -13.68 -35.36
CA GLY A 518 7.57 -12.89 -36.53
C GLY A 518 8.65 -11.86 -36.19
N THR A 519 8.52 -11.17 -35.05
CA THR A 519 9.55 -10.24 -34.57
C THR A 519 10.84 -10.99 -34.27
N ALA A 520 10.81 -12.07 -33.48
CA ALA A 520 12.01 -12.84 -33.13
C ALA A 520 12.72 -13.40 -34.38
N ALA A 521 11.95 -13.89 -35.36
CA ALA A 521 12.49 -14.37 -36.64
C ALA A 521 13.14 -13.23 -37.45
N ALA A 522 12.48 -12.07 -37.54
CA ALA A 522 13.04 -10.90 -38.21
C ALA A 522 14.32 -10.41 -37.52
N LEU A 523 14.33 -10.35 -36.18
CA LEU A 523 15.52 -9.98 -35.40
C LEU A 523 16.66 -10.99 -35.61
N LEU A 524 16.40 -12.29 -35.60
CA LEU A 524 17.41 -13.31 -35.87
C LEU A 524 17.99 -13.19 -37.29
N LEU A 525 17.13 -12.96 -38.29
CA LEU A 525 17.57 -12.77 -39.67
C LEU A 525 18.44 -11.50 -39.82
N ARG A 526 18.12 -10.43 -39.08
CA ARG A 526 18.92 -9.18 -39.05
C ARG A 526 20.35 -9.37 -38.54
N VAL A 527 20.61 -10.41 -37.76
CA VAL A 527 21.94 -10.74 -37.24
C VAL A 527 22.83 -11.36 -38.30
N THR A 528 22.25 -12.14 -39.23
CA THR A 528 22.99 -12.94 -40.21
C THR A 528 23.16 -12.23 -41.55
N VAL A 529 22.23 -11.36 -41.94
CA VAL A 529 22.33 -10.63 -43.22
C VAL A 529 23.37 -9.51 -43.19
N VAL A 530 23.97 -9.25 -44.35
CA VAL A 530 25.06 -8.26 -44.55
C VAL A 530 24.74 -7.29 -45.70
N ALA A 531 24.02 -7.72 -46.74
CA ALA A 531 23.67 -6.82 -47.85
C ALA A 531 22.70 -5.71 -47.39
N GLU A 532 22.95 -4.46 -47.79
CA GLU A 532 22.10 -3.31 -47.40
C GLU A 532 20.61 -3.52 -47.75
N PRO A 533 20.23 -3.99 -48.96
CA PRO A 533 18.83 -4.26 -49.26
C PRO A 533 18.20 -5.31 -48.34
N ALA A 534 18.98 -6.29 -47.88
CA ALA A 534 18.52 -7.30 -46.94
C ALA A 534 18.33 -6.71 -45.53
N LEU A 535 19.22 -5.82 -45.08
CA LEU A 535 19.08 -5.10 -43.81
C LEU A 535 17.82 -4.22 -43.79
N LEU A 536 17.53 -3.54 -44.90
CA LEU A 536 16.32 -2.71 -45.06
C LEU A 536 15.05 -3.57 -45.12
N THR A 537 15.06 -4.64 -45.92
CA THR A 537 13.91 -5.55 -46.05
C THR A 537 13.56 -6.20 -44.71
N THR A 538 14.57 -6.68 -43.98
CA THR A 538 14.36 -7.27 -42.65
C THR A 538 13.96 -6.24 -41.60
N ALA A 539 14.39 -4.98 -41.73
CA ALA A 539 13.90 -3.88 -40.89
C ALA A 539 12.40 -3.66 -41.11
N PHE A 540 12.00 -3.56 -42.37
CA PHE A 540 10.61 -3.37 -42.77
C PHE A 540 9.73 -4.53 -42.29
N LEU A 541 10.16 -5.78 -42.48
CA LEU A 541 9.46 -6.96 -41.96
C LEU A 541 9.36 -6.96 -40.43
N GLY A 542 10.45 -6.60 -39.73
CA GLY A 542 10.44 -6.45 -38.28
C GLY A 542 9.43 -5.40 -37.82
N GLY A 543 9.35 -4.26 -38.51
CA GLY A 543 8.36 -3.22 -38.25
C GLY A 543 6.92 -3.68 -38.50
N LEU A 544 6.70 -4.43 -39.59
CA LEU A 544 5.40 -5.00 -39.93
C LEU A 544 4.94 -6.01 -38.87
N CYS A 545 5.84 -6.83 -38.32
CA CYS A 545 5.50 -7.72 -37.21
C CYS A 545 5.25 -6.94 -35.91
N PHE A 546 6.06 -5.92 -35.62
CA PHE A 546 5.95 -5.11 -34.41
C PHE A 546 4.65 -4.29 -34.36
N SER A 547 4.10 -3.89 -35.50
CA SER A 547 2.80 -3.18 -35.55
C SER A 547 1.68 -3.98 -34.90
N ILE A 548 1.76 -5.32 -34.96
CA ILE A 548 0.78 -6.22 -34.34
C ILE A 548 0.80 -6.04 -32.82
N TRP A 549 1.98 -5.87 -32.20
CA TRP A 549 2.09 -5.55 -30.78
C TRP A 549 1.45 -4.20 -30.47
N ALA A 550 1.78 -3.17 -31.24
CA ALA A 550 1.26 -1.81 -31.04
C ALA A 550 -0.28 -1.75 -31.12
N VAL A 551 -0.90 -2.53 -32.01
CA VAL A 551 -2.36 -2.59 -32.17
C VAL A 551 -3.03 -3.51 -31.13
N SER A 552 -2.35 -4.56 -30.69
CA SER A 552 -2.95 -5.61 -29.85
C SER A 552 -2.82 -5.37 -28.35
N VAL A 553 -1.82 -4.60 -27.90
CA VAL A 553 -1.51 -4.43 -26.47
C VAL A 553 -2.66 -3.83 -25.68
N SER A 554 -3.30 -2.77 -26.20
CA SER A 554 -4.40 -2.11 -25.49
C SER A 554 -5.67 -2.96 -25.42
N PRO A 555 -6.13 -3.58 -26.52
CA PRO A 555 -7.21 -4.57 -26.45
C PRO A 555 -6.89 -5.75 -25.52
N ALA A 556 -5.63 -6.19 -25.43
CA ALA A 556 -5.27 -7.34 -24.61
C ALA A 556 -5.39 -7.02 -23.12
N VAL A 557 -4.90 -5.84 -22.70
CA VAL A 557 -5.10 -5.37 -21.33
C VAL A 557 -6.58 -5.19 -21.03
N ALA A 558 -7.34 -4.59 -21.95
CA ALA A 558 -8.78 -4.37 -21.77
C ALA A 558 -9.57 -5.68 -21.64
N ALA A 559 -9.19 -6.74 -22.36
CA ALA A 559 -9.80 -8.06 -22.27
C ALA A 559 -9.43 -8.82 -20.99
N LEU A 560 -8.27 -8.52 -20.39
CA LEU A 560 -7.76 -9.19 -19.18
C LEU A 560 -8.09 -8.44 -17.88
N THR A 561 -8.77 -7.29 -17.97
CA THR A 561 -9.09 -6.41 -16.83
C THR A 561 -10.55 -6.00 -16.81
N SER A 562 -11.10 -5.75 -15.63
CA SER A 562 -12.44 -5.18 -15.46
C SER A 562 -12.39 -3.66 -15.60
N GLU A 563 -13.53 -2.98 -15.74
CA GLU A 563 -13.56 -1.51 -15.83
C GLU A 563 -12.89 -0.83 -14.63
N ARG A 564 -13.05 -1.41 -13.42
CA ARG A 564 -12.43 -0.95 -12.17
C ARG A 564 -10.91 -1.18 -12.16
N SER A 565 -10.43 -2.35 -12.63
CA SER A 565 -9.00 -2.70 -12.57
C SER A 565 -8.18 -2.25 -13.78
N ARG A 566 -8.84 -1.85 -14.88
CA ARG A 566 -8.20 -1.47 -16.15
C ARG A 566 -7.16 -0.34 -16.02
N PRO A 567 -7.39 0.77 -15.29
CA PRO A 567 -6.36 1.79 -15.10
C PRO A 567 -5.11 1.26 -14.40
N ALA A 568 -5.28 0.37 -13.42
CA ALA A 568 -4.16 -0.27 -12.73
C ALA A 568 -3.41 -1.23 -13.66
N GLY A 569 -4.13 -2.02 -14.46
CA GLY A 569 -3.55 -2.92 -15.45
C GLY A 569 -2.68 -2.21 -16.49
N PHE A 570 -3.18 -1.12 -17.08
CA PHE A 570 -2.39 -0.29 -17.99
C PHE A 570 -1.17 0.33 -17.31
N SER A 571 -1.34 0.87 -16.11
CA SER A 571 -0.24 1.49 -15.34
C SER A 571 0.87 0.49 -15.04
N ILE A 572 0.52 -0.74 -14.64
CA ILE A 572 1.48 -1.80 -14.35
C ILE A 572 2.19 -2.26 -15.63
N LEU A 573 1.46 -2.46 -16.73
CA LEU A 573 2.07 -2.88 -18.00
C LEU A 573 3.08 -1.85 -18.51
N PHE A 574 2.68 -0.60 -18.67
CA PHE A 574 3.57 0.44 -19.19
C PHE A 574 4.70 0.77 -18.20
N GLY A 575 4.40 0.84 -16.90
CA GLY A 575 5.42 1.02 -15.87
C GLY A 575 6.46 -0.10 -15.85
N SER A 576 6.03 -1.36 -16.05
CA SER A 576 6.96 -2.48 -16.19
C SER A 576 7.83 -2.36 -17.44
N GLY A 577 7.29 -1.86 -18.56
CA GLY A 577 8.04 -1.65 -19.79
C GLY A 577 9.23 -0.70 -19.60
N ILE A 578 9.00 0.45 -18.96
CA ILE A 578 10.07 1.42 -18.67
C ILE A 578 11.10 0.81 -17.70
N GLY A 579 10.62 0.14 -16.64
CA GLY A 579 11.49 -0.53 -15.66
C GLY A 579 12.35 -1.64 -16.26
N LEU A 580 11.81 -2.41 -17.21
CA LEU A 580 12.57 -3.41 -17.96
C LEU A 580 13.64 -2.79 -18.85
N GLY A 581 13.48 -1.54 -19.29
CA GLY A 581 14.55 -0.79 -19.96
C GLY A 581 15.79 -0.62 -19.09
N ILE A 582 15.60 -0.37 -17.78
CA ILE A 582 16.72 -0.27 -16.81
C ILE A 582 17.48 -1.60 -16.76
N VAL A 583 16.76 -2.72 -16.62
CA VAL A 583 17.34 -4.07 -16.58
C VAL A 583 17.99 -4.41 -17.93
N GLY A 584 17.33 -4.08 -19.04
CA GLY A 584 17.80 -4.28 -20.40
C GLY A 584 19.10 -3.54 -20.70
N GLY A 585 19.27 -2.31 -20.22
CA GLY A 585 20.54 -1.59 -20.34
C GLY A 585 21.69 -2.26 -19.58
N LEU A 586 21.43 -2.71 -18.34
CA LEU A 586 22.44 -3.34 -17.49
C LEU A 586 22.88 -4.70 -18.03
N ILE A 587 21.92 -5.53 -18.47
CA ILE A 587 22.18 -6.84 -19.09
C ILE A 587 22.80 -6.62 -20.46
N GLY A 588 22.16 -5.83 -21.32
CA GLY A 588 22.60 -5.59 -22.69
C GLY A 588 24.01 -5.03 -22.80
N GLY A 589 24.38 -4.08 -21.92
CA GLY A 589 25.73 -3.52 -21.88
C GLY A 589 26.82 -4.54 -21.55
N ARG A 590 26.51 -5.59 -20.79
CA ARG A 590 27.47 -6.60 -20.30
C ARG A 590 27.43 -7.91 -21.06
N LEU A 591 26.30 -8.21 -21.69
CA LEU A 591 26.04 -9.50 -22.34
C LEU A 591 27.12 -9.89 -23.38
N PRO A 592 27.59 -9.01 -24.29
CA PRO A 592 28.70 -9.35 -25.18
C PRO A 592 29.99 -9.65 -24.42
N GLY A 593 30.25 -8.96 -23.32
CA GLY A 593 31.42 -9.17 -22.47
C GLY A 593 31.39 -10.52 -21.74
N TRP A 594 30.23 -10.95 -21.24
CA TRP A 594 30.04 -12.28 -20.65
C TRP A 594 30.27 -13.40 -21.66
N ILE A 595 29.82 -13.22 -22.90
CA ILE A 595 30.04 -14.19 -23.98
C ILE A 595 31.53 -14.25 -24.34
N ALA A 596 32.19 -13.11 -24.49
CA ALA A 596 33.63 -13.05 -24.78
C ALA A 596 34.50 -13.60 -23.64
N ALA A 597 34.05 -13.48 -22.38
CA ALA A 597 34.77 -14.03 -21.22
C ALA A 597 34.68 -15.56 -21.13
N ALA A 598 33.63 -16.16 -21.70
CA ALA A 598 33.45 -17.61 -21.71
C ALA A 598 34.39 -18.32 -22.70
N ASP A 599 34.81 -17.63 -23.76
CA ASP A 599 35.79 -18.12 -24.73
C ASP A 599 36.59 -16.94 -25.32
N SER A 600 37.86 -16.86 -24.92
CA SER A 600 38.78 -15.81 -25.36
C SER A 600 39.11 -15.82 -26.86
N ALA A 601 38.77 -16.89 -27.59
CA ALA A 601 38.95 -16.96 -29.04
C ALA A 601 37.85 -16.22 -29.82
N ILE A 602 36.75 -15.81 -29.16
CA ILE A 602 35.63 -15.13 -29.81
C ILE A 602 35.98 -13.66 -30.06
N SER A 603 35.90 -13.22 -31.31
CA SER A 603 36.09 -11.81 -31.66
C SER A 603 34.96 -10.93 -31.08
N PRO A 604 35.20 -9.63 -30.78
CA PRO A 604 34.17 -8.73 -30.25
C PRO A 604 32.91 -8.66 -31.13
N LEU A 605 33.10 -8.73 -32.45
CA LEU A 605 32.01 -8.75 -33.42
C LEU A 605 31.15 -10.03 -33.29
N HIS A 606 31.79 -11.20 -33.19
CA HIS A 606 31.08 -12.46 -32.98
C HIS A 606 30.40 -12.52 -31.61
N ALA A 607 31.02 -11.98 -30.56
CA ALA A 607 30.41 -11.89 -29.23
C ALA A 607 29.12 -11.06 -29.25
N LYS A 608 29.09 -9.94 -29.99
CA LYS A 608 27.86 -9.16 -30.22
C LYS A 608 26.84 -9.89 -31.08
N GLN A 609 27.29 -10.63 -32.09
CA GLN A 609 26.42 -11.43 -32.94
C GLN A 609 25.68 -12.50 -32.10
N LEU A 610 26.41 -13.21 -31.24
CA LEU A 610 25.85 -14.18 -30.30
C LEU A 610 24.94 -13.50 -29.27
N ALA A 611 25.33 -12.35 -28.71
CA ALA A 611 24.48 -11.57 -27.81
C ALA A 611 23.14 -11.23 -28.46
N LEU A 612 23.15 -10.70 -29.70
CA LEU A 612 21.92 -10.42 -30.45
C LEU A 612 21.09 -11.69 -30.69
N GLY A 613 21.72 -12.81 -31.02
CA GLY A 613 21.05 -14.12 -31.14
C GLY A 613 20.36 -14.55 -29.84
N THR A 614 21.03 -14.43 -28.69
CA THR A 614 20.44 -14.73 -27.38
C THR A 614 19.27 -13.82 -27.03
N THR A 615 19.30 -12.55 -27.45
CA THR A 615 18.19 -11.61 -27.21
C THR A 615 16.96 -11.91 -28.08
N SER A 616 17.17 -12.37 -29.31
CA SER A 616 16.09 -12.90 -30.16
C SER A 616 15.47 -14.17 -29.55
N ALA A 617 16.30 -15.06 -28.99
CA ALA A 617 15.81 -16.24 -28.27
C ALA A 617 15.03 -15.86 -27.01
N LEU A 618 15.48 -14.85 -26.25
CA LEU A 618 14.78 -14.32 -25.09
C LEU A 618 13.40 -13.74 -25.46
N ALA A 619 13.31 -13.02 -26.58
CA ALA A 619 12.02 -12.55 -27.10
C ALA A 619 11.09 -13.71 -27.48
N LEU A 620 11.65 -14.81 -28.02
CA LEU A 620 10.89 -16.02 -28.34
C LEU A 620 10.45 -16.80 -27.08
N MET A 621 11.23 -16.76 -25.99
CA MET A 621 10.86 -17.37 -24.70
C MET A 621 9.55 -16.80 -24.12
N ALA A 622 9.13 -15.61 -24.55
CA ALA A 622 7.82 -15.04 -24.24
C ALA A 622 6.64 -15.95 -24.66
N MET A 623 6.87 -16.88 -25.60
CA MET A 623 5.87 -17.88 -26.00
C MET A 623 5.51 -18.86 -24.89
N TRP A 624 6.42 -19.14 -23.95
CA TRP A 624 6.16 -20.08 -22.85
C TRP A 624 5.03 -19.62 -21.91
N PRO A 625 5.06 -18.40 -21.35
CA PRO A 625 3.92 -17.89 -20.60
C PRO A 625 2.70 -17.65 -21.51
N LEU A 626 2.88 -17.17 -22.74
CA LEU A 626 1.77 -16.90 -23.66
C LEU A 626 0.98 -18.16 -24.05
N ALA A 627 1.64 -19.33 -24.12
CA ALA A 627 0.97 -20.61 -24.36
C ALA A 627 -0.05 -20.93 -23.26
N LYS A 628 0.25 -20.56 -22.01
CA LYS A 628 -0.60 -20.76 -20.82
C LYS A 628 -1.70 -19.73 -20.67
N LEU A 629 -1.71 -18.68 -21.50
CA LEU A 629 -2.70 -17.61 -21.44
C LEU A 629 -4.02 -18.06 -22.09
N ALA A 630 -5.12 -18.03 -21.35
CA ALA A 630 -6.46 -18.09 -21.93
C ALA A 630 -6.91 -16.67 -22.24
N LEU A 631 -7.16 -16.38 -23.52
CA LEU A 631 -7.61 -15.06 -23.97
C LEU A 631 -8.61 -15.27 -25.11
N ASP A 632 -9.85 -15.49 -24.71
CA ASP A 632 -11.00 -15.72 -25.58
C ASP A 632 -11.89 -14.48 -25.53
N ALA A 633 -11.43 -13.40 -26.17
CA ALA A 633 -12.23 -12.20 -26.33
C ALA A 633 -12.42 -11.93 -27.82
N PRO A 634 -13.66 -11.91 -28.34
CA PRO A 634 -13.90 -11.42 -29.68
C PRO A 634 -13.52 -9.94 -29.74
N VAL A 635 -12.61 -9.58 -30.65
CA VAL A 635 -12.31 -8.17 -30.92
C VAL A 635 -13.52 -7.61 -31.67
N ALA A 636 -14.40 -6.91 -30.95
CA ALA A 636 -15.50 -6.17 -31.56
C ALA A 636 -14.93 -5.20 -32.60
N ARG A 637 -15.52 -5.21 -33.79
CA ARG A 637 -15.11 -4.33 -34.89
C ARG A 637 -15.60 -2.92 -34.56
N GLU A 638 -14.84 -2.17 -33.79
CA GLU A 638 -15.06 -0.74 -33.69
C GLU A 638 -14.82 -0.13 -35.08
N ALA A 639 -15.90 0.34 -35.71
CA ALA A 639 -15.77 1.18 -36.89
C ALA A 639 -14.99 2.42 -36.45
N ARG A 640 -13.73 2.55 -36.90
CA ARG A 640 -12.89 3.70 -36.53
C ARG A 640 -13.47 4.94 -37.17
N THR A 641 -14.15 5.75 -36.37
CA THR A 641 -14.54 7.10 -36.77
C THR A 641 -13.33 8.02 -36.57
N TYR A 642 -12.84 8.60 -37.65
CA TYR A 642 -11.70 9.50 -37.64
C TYR A 642 -12.18 10.92 -37.37
N PRO A 643 -11.72 11.58 -36.28
CA PRO A 643 -12.14 12.94 -35.99
C PRO A 643 -11.60 13.90 -37.05
N ARG A 644 -12.44 14.87 -37.45
CA ARG A 644 -12.10 15.94 -38.41
C ARG A 644 -12.05 17.33 -37.76
N ASP A 645 -12.06 17.39 -36.43
CA ASP A 645 -12.06 18.64 -35.68
C ASP A 645 -10.77 19.46 -35.97
N PRO A 646 -10.87 20.79 -36.19
CA PRO A 646 -9.71 21.67 -36.35
C PRO A 646 -8.66 21.58 -35.23
N PHE A 647 -9.08 21.26 -34.00
CA PHE A 647 -8.18 20.97 -32.88
C PHE A 647 -7.29 19.76 -33.18
N VAL A 648 -7.86 18.65 -33.67
CA VAL A 648 -7.10 17.43 -33.95
C VAL A 648 -6.08 17.67 -35.05
N VAL A 649 -6.45 18.39 -36.11
CA VAL A 649 -5.50 18.73 -37.19
C VAL A 649 -4.33 19.58 -36.67
N ARG A 650 -4.61 20.60 -35.84
CA ARG A 650 -3.57 21.44 -35.23
C ARG A 650 -2.69 20.66 -34.25
N PHE A 651 -3.30 19.77 -33.47
CA PHE A 651 -2.59 18.87 -32.56
C PHE A 651 -1.66 17.94 -33.33
N LEU A 652 -2.15 17.28 -34.38
CA LEU A 652 -1.36 16.39 -35.23
C LEU A 652 -0.23 17.13 -35.93
N ALA A 653 -0.45 18.37 -36.40
CA ALA A 653 0.62 19.19 -36.97
C ALA A 653 1.72 19.51 -35.94
N ALA A 654 1.35 19.87 -34.71
CA ALA A 654 2.31 20.12 -33.64
C ALA A 654 3.05 18.82 -33.22
N MET A 655 2.33 17.69 -33.16
CA MET A 655 2.90 16.37 -32.91
C MET A 655 3.85 15.91 -34.01
N ALA A 656 3.59 16.25 -35.28
CA ALA A 656 4.50 15.93 -36.38
C ALA A 656 5.87 16.60 -36.19
N VAL A 657 5.89 17.88 -35.81
CA VAL A 657 7.14 18.62 -35.54
C VAL A 657 7.84 18.05 -34.30
N TRP A 658 7.08 17.73 -33.24
CA TRP A 658 7.63 17.10 -32.03
C TRP A 658 8.25 15.73 -32.30
N ALA A 659 7.55 14.88 -33.06
CA ALA A 659 8.01 13.55 -33.45
C ALA A 659 9.22 13.62 -34.39
N PHE A 660 9.26 14.64 -35.26
CA PHE A 660 10.44 14.90 -36.08
C PHE A 660 11.65 15.27 -35.22
N ALA A 661 11.48 16.13 -34.21
CA ALA A 661 12.58 16.52 -33.32
C ALA A 661 13.15 15.34 -32.53
N THR A 662 12.29 14.55 -31.91
CA THR A 662 12.69 13.40 -31.06
C THR A 662 13.17 12.20 -31.89
N GLY A 663 12.70 12.07 -33.13
CA GLY A 663 13.14 11.03 -34.08
C GLY A 663 14.59 11.16 -34.55
N ALA A 664 15.28 12.26 -34.26
CA ALA A 664 16.64 12.50 -34.74
C ALA A 664 17.70 11.78 -33.89
N LEU A 665 17.68 11.99 -32.57
CA LEU A 665 18.68 11.42 -31.66
C LEU A 665 18.29 10.03 -31.14
N ASN A 666 17.00 9.77 -30.87
CA ASN A 666 16.57 8.51 -30.25
C ASN A 666 17.04 7.24 -30.99
N PRO A 667 17.01 7.17 -32.33
CA PRO A 667 17.49 5.98 -33.04
C PRO A 667 19.02 5.86 -33.08
N LEU A 668 19.75 6.97 -32.89
CA LEU A 668 21.20 7.06 -33.06
C LEU A 668 21.95 7.30 -31.76
N PHE A 669 21.29 7.28 -30.60
CA PHE A 669 21.91 7.66 -29.32
C PHE A 669 23.12 6.77 -28.97
N ASN A 670 23.02 5.46 -29.23
CA ASN A 670 24.09 4.51 -28.98
C ASN A 670 25.29 4.77 -29.92
N ALA A 671 25.01 5.09 -31.18
CA ALA A 671 26.01 5.52 -32.15
C ALA A 671 26.69 6.84 -31.71
N TYR A 672 25.90 7.82 -31.24
CA TYR A 672 26.39 9.09 -30.71
C TYR A 672 27.37 8.87 -29.55
N LEU A 673 26.97 8.11 -28.53
CA LEU A 673 27.83 7.82 -27.37
C LEU A 673 29.09 7.03 -27.75
N SER A 674 29.00 6.15 -28.74
CA SER A 674 30.14 5.35 -29.22
C SER A 674 31.10 6.16 -30.10
N ARG A 675 30.61 6.98 -31.02
CA ARG A 675 31.44 7.71 -31.99
C ARG A 675 31.98 9.03 -31.46
N GLN A 676 31.16 9.79 -30.73
CA GLN A 676 31.56 11.11 -30.21
C GLN A 676 32.44 10.99 -28.96
N PHE A 677 32.17 9.99 -28.11
CA PHE A 677 32.82 9.86 -26.80
C PHE A 677 33.59 8.54 -26.60
N HIS A 678 33.62 7.65 -27.61
CA HIS A 678 34.34 6.37 -27.56
C HIS A 678 33.98 5.50 -26.35
N LEU A 679 32.72 5.57 -25.90
CA LEU A 679 32.28 4.78 -24.76
C LEU A 679 32.17 3.30 -25.11
N ALA A 680 32.68 2.45 -24.21
CA ALA A 680 32.49 1.01 -24.29
C ALA A 680 31.00 0.63 -24.12
N VAL A 681 30.61 -0.51 -24.69
CA VAL A 681 29.23 -1.04 -24.68
C VAL A 681 28.64 -1.10 -23.27
N GLU A 682 29.44 -1.51 -22.27
CA GLU A 682 29.01 -1.55 -20.86
C GLU A 682 28.61 -0.16 -20.33
N LYS A 683 29.41 0.87 -20.65
CA LYS A 683 29.11 2.25 -20.24
C LYS A 683 27.89 2.79 -20.96
N ILE A 684 27.71 2.48 -22.25
CA ILE A 684 26.50 2.85 -23.01
C ILE A 684 25.26 2.20 -22.38
N GLY A 685 25.34 0.92 -22.02
CA GLY A 685 24.27 0.22 -21.30
C GLY A 685 23.95 0.84 -19.95
N LEU A 686 24.97 1.24 -19.17
CA LEU A 686 24.77 1.95 -17.90
C LEU A 686 24.12 3.32 -18.09
N VAL A 687 24.56 4.10 -19.09
CA VAL A 687 23.96 5.39 -19.43
C VAL A 687 22.49 5.21 -19.81
N PHE A 688 22.17 4.22 -20.64
CA PHE A 688 20.79 3.89 -20.99
C PHE A 688 19.96 3.55 -19.74
N SER A 689 20.46 2.69 -18.85
CA SER A 689 19.76 2.34 -17.61
C SER A 689 19.52 3.52 -16.67
N LEU A 690 20.52 4.40 -16.51
CA LEU A 690 20.38 5.60 -15.69
C LEU A 690 19.39 6.59 -16.30
N SER A 691 19.40 6.76 -17.63
CA SER A 691 18.42 7.57 -18.35
C SER A 691 17.00 7.02 -18.20
N GLN A 692 16.80 5.70 -18.30
CA GLN A 692 15.49 5.08 -18.06
C GLN A 692 15.02 5.28 -16.61
N ALA A 693 15.93 5.25 -15.62
CA ALA A 693 15.57 5.52 -14.22
C ALA A 693 15.16 6.99 -14.01
N ALA A 694 15.88 7.92 -14.64
CA ALA A 694 15.52 9.34 -14.64
C ALA A 694 14.18 9.60 -15.35
N GLU A 695 13.90 8.88 -16.44
CA GLU A 695 12.64 8.91 -17.15
C GLU A 695 11.47 8.46 -16.26
N VAL A 696 11.59 7.34 -15.55
CA VAL A 696 10.56 6.89 -14.60
C VAL A 696 10.26 7.99 -13.58
N ALA A 697 11.30 8.60 -13.01
CA ALA A 697 11.13 9.69 -12.06
C ALA A 697 10.41 10.90 -12.69
N ALA A 698 10.76 11.27 -13.91
CA ALA A 698 10.15 12.39 -14.62
C ALA A 698 8.68 12.13 -14.97
N VAL A 699 8.34 10.95 -15.49
CA VAL A 699 6.96 10.55 -15.81
C VAL A 699 6.08 10.53 -14.55
N LEU A 700 6.60 10.02 -13.43
CA LEU A 700 5.89 10.06 -12.13
C LEU A 700 5.66 11.48 -11.61
N MET A 701 6.54 12.43 -11.96
CA MET A 701 6.40 13.84 -11.62
C MET A 701 5.51 14.62 -12.59
N ALA A 702 5.16 14.06 -13.76
CA ALA A 702 4.34 14.71 -14.78
C ALA A 702 2.99 15.22 -14.25
N PRO A 703 2.19 14.45 -13.49
CA PRO A 703 0.90 14.92 -12.98
C PRO A 703 1.03 16.14 -12.04
N VAL A 704 2.13 16.25 -11.29
CA VAL A 704 2.37 17.39 -10.40
C VAL A 704 2.63 18.65 -11.23
N LEU A 705 3.44 18.55 -12.28
CA LEU A 705 3.72 19.66 -13.18
C LEU A 705 2.47 20.08 -13.93
N LEU A 706 1.74 19.14 -14.53
CA LEU A 706 0.54 19.41 -15.33
C LEU A 706 -0.57 20.06 -14.49
N ARG A 707 -0.76 19.65 -13.23
CA ARG A 707 -1.72 20.28 -12.31
C ARG A 707 -1.34 21.71 -11.93
N LYS A 708 -0.05 22.00 -11.75
CA LYS A 708 0.43 23.34 -11.34
C LYS A 708 0.49 24.32 -12.51
N ALA A 709 0.96 23.86 -13.67
CA ALA A 709 1.24 24.72 -14.82
C ALA A 709 0.05 24.84 -15.79
N GLY A 710 -0.90 23.90 -15.75
CA GLY A 710 -1.87 23.70 -16.83
C GLY A 710 -1.35 22.66 -17.83
N LEU A 711 -2.26 22.05 -18.59
CA LEU A 711 -1.98 20.88 -19.40
C LEU A 711 -1.17 21.26 -20.66
N VAL A 712 -1.55 22.33 -21.35
CA VAL A 712 -0.85 22.81 -22.55
C VAL A 712 0.48 23.46 -22.18
N ARG A 713 0.49 24.30 -21.14
CA ARG A 713 1.73 24.98 -20.68
C ARG A 713 2.74 23.99 -20.12
N GLY A 714 2.28 22.99 -19.38
CA GLY A 714 3.15 21.94 -18.85
C GLY A 714 3.83 21.13 -19.95
N VAL A 715 3.07 20.72 -20.99
CA VAL A 715 3.63 20.05 -22.17
C VAL A 715 4.60 20.95 -22.93
N ALA A 716 4.23 22.21 -23.21
CA ALA A 716 5.12 23.12 -23.92
C ALA A 716 6.43 23.39 -23.14
N ALA A 717 6.37 23.49 -21.81
CA ALA A 717 7.54 23.68 -20.96
C ALA A 717 8.50 22.49 -21.01
N THR A 718 7.99 21.25 -20.91
CA THR A 718 8.84 20.06 -21.00
C THR A 718 9.44 19.88 -22.40
N GLN A 719 8.71 20.22 -23.46
CA GLN A 719 9.25 20.28 -24.83
C GLN A 719 10.37 21.33 -24.96
N LEU A 720 10.23 22.50 -24.33
CA LEU A 720 11.25 23.54 -24.34
C LEU A 720 12.52 23.11 -23.60
N VAL A 721 12.39 22.47 -22.43
CA VAL A 721 13.54 21.94 -21.68
C VAL A 721 14.23 20.81 -22.47
N THR A 722 13.46 20.00 -23.19
CA THR A 722 14.01 19.01 -24.14
C THR A 722 14.83 19.69 -25.24
N ALA A 723 14.31 20.78 -25.82
CA ALA A 723 15.02 21.57 -26.83
C ALA A 723 16.32 22.17 -26.29
N LEU A 724 16.30 22.73 -25.07
CA LEU A 724 17.49 23.26 -24.39
C LEU A 724 18.53 22.17 -24.14
N SER A 725 18.11 20.98 -23.72
CA SER A 725 19.01 19.84 -23.49
C SER A 725 19.72 19.43 -24.79
N LEU A 726 18.99 19.39 -25.91
CA LEU A 726 19.57 19.12 -27.24
C LEU A 726 20.52 20.24 -27.70
N ALA A 727 20.20 21.51 -27.46
CA ALA A 727 21.07 22.63 -27.80
C ALA A 727 22.40 22.57 -27.02
N LEU A 728 22.33 22.26 -25.73
CA LEU A 728 23.52 22.11 -24.90
C LEU A 728 24.36 20.89 -25.30
N LEU A 729 23.72 19.79 -25.74
CA LEU A 729 24.43 18.66 -26.33
C LEU A 729 25.13 19.02 -27.66
N ALA A 730 24.49 19.84 -28.49
CA ALA A 730 25.08 20.31 -29.75
C ALA A 730 26.36 21.13 -29.52
N GLY A 731 26.52 21.77 -28.35
CA GLY A 731 27.71 22.52 -27.96
C GLY A 731 28.96 21.67 -27.67
N GLY A 732 28.86 20.34 -27.73
CA GLY A 732 29.99 19.43 -27.50
C GLY A 732 30.50 19.39 -26.05
N PRO A 733 29.64 19.14 -25.05
CA PRO A 733 30.03 19.12 -23.65
C PRO A 733 30.94 17.92 -23.32
N ALA A 734 31.67 18.00 -22.20
CA ALA A 734 32.43 16.87 -21.67
C ALA A 734 31.52 15.65 -21.38
N VAL A 735 32.08 14.44 -21.46
CA VAL A 735 31.35 13.15 -21.36
C VAL A 735 30.34 13.12 -20.22
N PHE A 736 30.74 13.53 -19.01
CA PHE A 736 29.86 13.51 -17.84
C PHE A 736 28.66 14.46 -17.99
N ALA A 737 28.89 15.68 -18.48
CA ALA A 737 27.84 16.63 -18.76
C ALA A 737 26.94 16.15 -19.92
N ALA A 738 27.50 15.52 -20.94
CA ALA A 738 26.74 14.92 -22.03
C ALA A 738 25.78 13.82 -21.55
N VAL A 739 26.22 12.96 -20.62
CA VAL A 739 25.38 11.92 -20.01
C VAL A 739 24.21 12.53 -19.23
N ILE A 740 24.47 13.57 -18.41
CA ILE A 740 23.43 14.27 -17.67
C ILE A 740 22.43 14.94 -18.62
N LEU A 741 22.92 15.64 -19.63
CA LEU A 741 22.07 16.31 -20.62
C LEU A 741 21.27 15.32 -21.46
N TYR A 742 21.83 14.15 -21.80
CA TYR A 742 21.12 13.07 -22.47
C TYR A 742 20.02 12.50 -21.57
N ALA A 743 20.31 12.22 -20.29
CA ALA A 743 19.30 11.79 -19.34
C ALA A 743 18.20 12.83 -19.14
N GLY A 744 18.55 14.12 -19.11
CA GLY A 744 17.59 15.23 -19.10
C GLY A 744 16.71 15.24 -20.35
N TYR A 745 17.32 15.15 -21.53
CA TYR A 745 16.64 15.06 -22.82
C TYR A 745 15.60 13.93 -22.84
N THR A 746 15.98 12.69 -22.52
CA THR A 746 15.06 11.55 -22.53
C THR A 746 13.97 11.73 -21.47
N SER A 747 14.33 12.17 -20.27
CA SER A 747 13.39 12.35 -19.16
C SER A 747 12.30 13.37 -19.49
N PHE A 748 12.66 14.56 -19.96
CA PHE A 748 11.69 15.61 -20.29
C PHE A 748 10.91 15.29 -21.56
N GLN A 749 11.51 14.57 -22.51
CA GLN A 749 10.81 14.05 -23.67
C GLN A 749 9.65 13.14 -23.24
N TYR A 750 9.92 12.07 -22.50
CA TYR A 750 8.90 11.10 -22.10
C TYR A 750 7.90 11.68 -21.08
N MET A 751 8.32 12.66 -20.27
CA MET A 751 7.42 13.42 -19.40
C MET A 751 6.31 14.17 -20.18
N THR A 752 6.49 14.43 -21.49
CA THR A 752 5.44 15.03 -22.33
C THR A 752 4.27 14.08 -22.61
N GLU A 753 4.52 12.77 -22.67
CA GLU A 753 3.55 11.80 -23.20
C GLU A 753 2.21 11.78 -22.45
N PRO A 754 2.18 11.72 -21.10
CA PRO A 754 0.92 11.72 -20.36
C PRO A 754 0.10 12.98 -20.64
N GLY A 755 0.77 14.14 -20.76
CA GLY A 755 0.13 15.41 -21.06
C GLY A 755 -0.42 15.46 -22.48
N THR A 756 0.35 15.05 -23.48
CA THR A 756 -0.10 15.02 -24.89
C THR A 756 -1.25 14.04 -25.10
N TYR A 757 -1.20 12.87 -24.45
CA TYR A 757 -2.24 11.85 -24.57
C TYR A 757 -3.54 12.30 -23.88
N ALA A 758 -3.44 12.88 -22.67
CA ALA A 758 -4.59 13.46 -21.99
C ALA A 758 -5.22 14.61 -22.78
N LEU A 759 -4.41 15.47 -23.40
CA LEU A 759 -4.90 16.58 -24.22
C LEU A 759 -5.74 16.09 -25.40
N LEU A 760 -5.28 15.05 -26.09
CA LEU A 760 -6.00 14.43 -27.21
C LEU A 760 -7.29 13.72 -26.73
N MET A 761 -7.18 12.88 -25.70
CA MET A 761 -8.30 12.02 -25.28
C MET A 761 -9.44 12.77 -24.59
N ASN A 762 -9.14 13.88 -23.92
CA ASN A 762 -10.16 14.71 -23.26
C ASN A 762 -11.00 15.53 -24.23
N ARG A 763 -10.50 15.78 -25.45
CA ARG A 763 -11.13 16.64 -26.46
C ARG A 763 -11.83 15.87 -27.58
N VAL A 764 -11.55 14.57 -27.70
CA VAL A 764 -12.15 13.71 -28.72
C VAL A 764 -13.29 12.89 -28.12
N ALA A 765 -14.41 12.83 -28.84
CA ALA A 765 -15.59 12.05 -28.43
C ALA A 765 -15.22 10.56 -28.24
N PRO A 766 -15.83 9.83 -27.27
CA PRO A 766 -15.46 8.44 -26.97
C PRO A 766 -15.38 7.52 -28.20
N VAL A 767 -16.32 7.67 -29.15
CA VAL A 767 -16.40 6.89 -30.39
C VAL A 767 -15.23 7.18 -31.35
N GLU A 768 -14.64 8.37 -31.29
CA GLU A 768 -13.57 8.82 -32.17
C GLU A 768 -12.15 8.62 -31.59
N ARG A 769 -12.04 8.27 -30.29
CA ARG A 769 -10.74 8.14 -29.59
C ARG A 769 -9.81 7.12 -30.24
N SER A 770 -10.37 5.99 -30.68
CA SER A 770 -9.63 4.94 -31.39
C SER A 770 -9.04 5.45 -32.72
N GLY A 771 -9.83 6.22 -33.48
CA GLY A 771 -9.38 6.88 -34.71
C GLY A 771 -8.34 7.98 -34.47
N ALA A 772 -8.52 8.80 -33.44
CA ALA A 772 -7.57 9.85 -33.04
C ALA A 772 -6.19 9.27 -32.66
N SER A 773 -6.18 8.20 -31.88
CA SER A 773 -4.95 7.52 -31.48
C SER A 773 -4.22 6.93 -32.70
N ALA A 774 -4.96 6.29 -33.62
CA ALA A 774 -4.40 5.75 -34.86
C ALA A 774 -3.76 6.85 -35.74
N LEU A 775 -4.42 8.00 -35.91
CA LEU A 775 -3.86 9.15 -36.64
C LEU A 775 -2.61 9.69 -35.95
N ASN A 776 -2.62 9.79 -34.62
CA ASN A 776 -1.46 10.22 -33.85
C ASN A 776 -0.27 9.29 -34.09
N PHE A 777 -0.44 7.98 -33.97
CA PHE A 777 0.64 7.01 -34.24
C PHE A 777 1.14 7.07 -35.69
N LEU A 778 0.25 7.24 -36.67
CA LEU A 778 0.63 7.41 -38.07
C LEU A 778 1.54 8.63 -38.25
N VAL A 779 1.15 9.77 -37.68
CA VAL A 779 1.97 11.01 -37.72
C VAL A 779 3.30 10.81 -37.02
N LEU A 780 3.30 10.19 -35.83
CA LEU A 780 4.52 9.90 -35.06
C LEU A 780 5.50 9.06 -35.89
N PHE A 781 5.07 7.92 -36.44
CA PHE A 781 5.95 7.02 -37.18
C PHE A 781 6.44 7.64 -38.48
N LEU A 782 5.60 8.39 -39.21
CA LEU A 782 6.00 9.03 -40.46
C LEU A 782 7.06 10.12 -40.22
N ALA A 783 6.81 10.98 -39.22
CA ALA A 783 7.75 12.04 -38.85
C ALA A 783 9.07 11.46 -38.32
N GLN A 784 9.03 10.40 -37.52
CA GLN A 784 10.23 9.72 -37.02
C GLN A 784 11.00 8.99 -38.13
N ALA A 785 10.32 8.36 -39.10
CA ALA A 785 10.97 7.73 -40.24
C ALA A 785 11.75 8.74 -41.09
N LEU A 786 11.12 9.88 -41.38
CA LEU A 786 11.76 10.97 -42.11
C LEU A 786 12.93 11.56 -41.30
N SER A 787 12.71 11.79 -40.01
CA SER A 787 13.73 12.33 -39.11
C SER A 787 14.94 11.42 -38.98
N ALA A 788 14.76 10.13 -38.75
CA ALA A 788 15.87 9.18 -38.62
C ALA A 788 16.72 9.11 -39.89
N SER A 789 16.08 9.12 -41.07
CA SER A 789 16.79 9.13 -42.37
C SER A 789 17.60 10.42 -42.55
N ILE A 790 16.99 11.58 -42.31
CA ILE A 790 17.66 12.88 -42.43
C ILE A 790 18.77 13.00 -41.41
N ALA A 791 18.52 12.62 -40.15
CA ALA A 791 19.50 12.66 -39.07
C ALA A 791 20.72 11.80 -39.38
N GLY A 792 20.52 10.56 -39.85
CA GLY A 792 21.61 9.69 -40.29
C GLY A 792 22.45 10.32 -41.40
N ALA A 793 21.81 10.86 -42.44
CA ALA A 793 22.49 11.52 -43.55
C ALA A 793 23.25 12.80 -43.14
N VAL A 794 22.67 13.60 -42.24
CA VAL A 794 23.32 14.80 -41.69
C VAL A 794 24.50 14.41 -40.82
N VAL A 795 24.38 13.41 -39.95
CA VAL A 795 25.49 12.93 -39.12
C VAL A 795 26.64 12.41 -39.98
N ALA A 796 26.34 11.63 -41.01
CA ALA A 796 27.35 11.06 -41.89
C ALA A 796 28.15 12.13 -42.68
N ARG A 797 27.56 13.31 -42.93
CA ARG A 797 28.17 14.41 -43.73
C ARG A 797 28.72 15.56 -42.90
N PHE A 798 28.02 15.93 -41.84
CA PHE A 798 28.26 17.16 -41.06
C PHE A 798 28.48 16.90 -39.56
N GLY A 799 28.39 15.64 -39.12
CA GLY A 799 28.56 15.26 -37.71
C GLY A 799 27.32 15.47 -36.83
N TYR A 800 27.46 15.18 -35.54
CA TYR A 800 26.34 15.17 -34.60
C TYR A 800 25.85 16.56 -34.19
N ALA A 801 26.73 17.56 -34.10
CA ALA A 801 26.35 18.89 -33.61
C ALA A 801 25.29 19.59 -34.49
N PRO A 802 25.41 19.62 -35.84
CA PRO A 802 24.35 20.19 -36.70
C PRO A 802 23.02 19.43 -36.62
N MET A 803 23.07 18.10 -36.49
CA MET A 803 21.86 17.27 -36.31
C MET A 803 21.16 17.62 -34.99
N LEU A 804 21.90 17.71 -33.88
CA LEU A 804 21.37 18.07 -32.57
C LEU A 804 20.82 19.49 -32.53
N ALA A 805 21.49 20.45 -33.18
CA ALA A 805 21.01 21.82 -33.32
C ALA A 805 19.69 21.87 -34.11
N GLY A 806 19.60 21.14 -35.23
CA GLY A 806 18.36 21.02 -36.01
C GLY A 806 17.21 20.40 -35.21
N ALA A 807 17.49 19.33 -34.46
CA ALA A 807 16.52 18.69 -33.57
C ALA A 807 16.06 19.63 -32.45
N SER A 808 16.97 20.42 -31.87
CA SER A 808 16.65 21.44 -30.86
C SER A 808 15.71 22.52 -31.41
N ILE A 809 16.00 23.05 -32.60
CA ILE A 809 15.16 24.06 -33.26
C ILE A 809 13.75 23.49 -33.53
N ALA A 810 13.67 22.25 -34.02
CA ALA A 810 12.39 21.57 -34.23
C ALA A 810 11.62 21.36 -32.90
N ALA A 811 12.29 20.97 -31.81
CA ALA A 811 11.68 20.81 -30.50
C ALA A 811 11.16 22.15 -29.93
N ALA A 812 11.93 23.24 -30.10
CA ALA A 812 11.52 24.58 -29.71
C ALA A 812 10.31 25.07 -30.53
N ALA A 813 10.31 24.79 -31.84
CA ALA A 813 9.17 25.08 -32.71
C ALA A 813 7.92 24.28 -32.29
N ALA A 814 8.07 22.99 -31.96
CA ALA A 814 6.96 22.18 -31.43
C ALA A 814 6.39 22.78 -30.14
N SER A 815 7.24 23.16 -29.18
CA SER A 815 6.84 23.85 -27.95
C SER A 815 6.03 25.12 -28.24
N LEU A 816 6.49 25.95 -29.18
CA LEU A 816 5.80 27.17 -29.59
C LEU A 816 4.44 26.87 -30.25
N LEU A 817 4.36 25.83 -31.10
CA LEU A 817 3.13 25.40 -31.75
C LEU A 817 2.11 24.89 -30.74
N PHE A 818 2.53 24.05 -29.78
CA PHE A 818 1.69 23.60 -28.67
C PHE A 818 1.15 24.81 -27.87
N TRP A 819 2.03 25.74 -27.52
CA TRP A 819 1.63 26.92 -26.75
C TRP A 819 0.71 27.89 -27.52
N ARG A 820 0.92 28.12 -28.82
CA ARG A 820 0.13 29.10 -29.60
C ARG A 820 -1.15 28.50 -30.18
N LEU A 821 -1.09 27.29 -30.73
CA LEU A 821 -2.20 26.69 -31.45
C LEU A 821 -3.20 26.01 -30.52
N LEU A 822 -2.73 25.42 -29.41
CA LEU A 822 -3.56 24.59 -28.54
C LEU A 822 -4.04 25.31 -27.28
N ARG A 823 -3.38 26.39 -26.85
CA ARG A 823 -3.81 27.20 -25.69
C ARG A 823 -5.21 27.79 -25.84
N LYS A 824 -5.64 28.08 -27.07
CA LYS A 824 -7.01 28.56 -27.36
C LYS A 824 -8.09 27.52 -27.03
N PHE A 825 -7.68 26.27 -26.84
CA PHE A 825 -8.52 25.14 -26.49
C PHE A 825 -8.17 24.61 -25.09
N GLU A 826 -7.62 25.45 -24.20
CA GLU A 826 -7.40 25.13 -22.78
C GLU A 826 -8.52 25.72 -21.88
N SER A 827 -9.30 26.68 -22.41
CA SER A 827 -10.50 27.23 -21.77
C SER A 827 -11.68 26.28 -21.83
#